data_AF-A0A061APL1-F1
#
_entry.id   AF-A0A061APL1-F1
#
_cell.length_a   1.000
_cell.length_b   1.000
_cell.length_c   1.000
_cell.angle_alpha   90.00
_cell.angle_beta   90.00
_cell.angle_gamma   90.00
#
_symmetry.space_group_name_H-M   'P 1'
#
loop_
_entity.id
_entity.type
_entity.pdbx_description
1 polymer ?
#
loop_
_entity_poly.entity_id
_entity_poly.type
_entity_poly.pdbx_seq_one_letter_code
_entity_poly.pdbx_strand_id
1 'polypeptide(L)'
;MLSPSSSRTFVRIFFVGLTLLLASLLTARYKLEAPYDRPYGKPINLGHQANQVAFSRTPPKENVEAGGTELGAETTDSWADEDDWDLWGMSSMGDKAKSGWDPLEPSTTPFTELQVKTCVLSPGLYDLCSPTSSAKEDATRGKWERIDKDLSKRIGVYYLYIYARRLLPGSDAPVITDIRLLNHTASIEDLSESDTWVEVSTSLREGVWPRMTPLFLHYKLTPQSDVFAARKAEGANGSAGDLEPITELDVLYGGNEVHPLPGFKRIEQMVTGGPDDAKAIGTGYGKGTRVGASLAYRKENKQLPATPVLRFSNAGNFTILQIADLHFSVGPGACRDLDWKREAECKQLGADVYSLKWLETALEEVKPDLVVLSGDQLNGQETSWDAQSVILKWAPLLYERGIPWTVVFGNHDEEETTLAREGQMNLMRHLPLFMGEPGPSSVAGIGNYVRSIRSPSAAGDDVALFNMYFLDSHANVRNVNPWAKPSYDYLKPDQINWFRGRSAQMKTYTRPYTPPRQLITANRVSSNRRPGRPKKKPARPPAGSDGGRRLVRLTKRQDEDSLANLNDEWEQAGVQELQELEKEMKADTEAEFGAAVDDDSLTPAVEPYDGSEIVETPDDNISFESSASKGDDQTETVGVASADRLEEAEEEMLAEEGWLEPTVLPAGPTKASPMEAKPNAMVFMHIPLQQAYSPKVDVSPSGKRLRIGERLEGDGASKTDSGFWQQGVLAQGELPAPRGEGDAPVDAFWDGEAATPTTGRPEVKVVAHGHCHITSDCRRVDGVWICFGAGATYSGYGNSTFTRRMRVYQLSDFGERIETWQLTDEKERVNHAVLVGDGSIEQQ
;
A
#
# COMPACT_ATOMS: atom_id res chain seq x y z
N MET A 1 -2.74 -14.97 62.70
CA MET A 1 -3.38 -13.69 63.10
C MET A 1 -3.11 -12.68 61.99
N LEU A 2 -4.06 -12.49 61.07
CA LEU A 2 -3.99 -11.41 60.07
C LEU A 2 -4.80 -10.22 60.60
N SER A 3 -4.17 -9.05 60.59
CA SER A 3 -4.66 -7.78 61.11
C SER A 3 -6.04 -7.37 60.56
N PRO A 4 -6.95 -6.77 61.36
CA PRO A 4 -8.29 -6.36 60.91
C PRO A 4 -8.33 -5.18 59.92
N SER A 5 -7.19 -4.65 59.47
CA SER A 5 -7.17 -3.46 58.60
C SER A 5 -7.17 -3.76 57.09
N SER A 6 -6.80 -4.97 56.66
CA SER A 6 -6.64 -5.30 55.23
C SER A 6 -7.96 -5.66 54.51
N SER A 7 -8.87 -6.37 55.18
CA SER A 7 -10.14 -6.79 54.55
C SER A 7 -11.08 -5.62 54.26
N ARG A 8 -11.01 -4.55 55.07
CA ARG A 8 -11.81 -3.34 54.86
C ARG A 8 -11.34 -2.52 53.66
N THR A 9 -10.05 -2.54 53.34
CA THR A 9 -9.49 -1.83 52.18
C THR A 9 -9.80 -2.56 50.89
N PHE A 10 -9.65 -3.88 50.86
CA PHE A 10 -10.04 -4.70 49.69
C PHE A 10 -11.54 -4.60 49.39
N VAL A 11 -12.39 -4.68 50.43
CA VAL A 11 -13.84 -4.51 50.24
C VAL A 11 -14.16 -3.09 49.80
N ARG A 12 -13.47 -2.05 50.29
CA ARG A 12 -13.68 -0.67 49.81
C ARG A 12 -13.21 -0.45 48.39
N ILE A 13 -12.06 -0.99 47.98
CA ILE A 13 -11.57 -0.89 46.59
C ILE A 13 -12.50 -1.67 45.65
N PHE A 14 -12.94 -2.85 46.05
CA PHE A 14 -13.91 -3.63 45.28
C PHE A 14 -15.27 -2.92 45.20
N PHE A 15 -15.74 -2.33 46.30
CA PHE A 15 -16.99 -1.58 46.32
C PHE A 15 -16.91 -0.29 45.51
N VAL A 16 -15.78 0.43 45.56
CA VAL A 16 -15.51 1.63 44.75
C VAL A 16 -15.39 1.27 43.27
N GLY A 17 -14.71 0.16 42.94
CA GLY A 17 -14.63 -0.37 41.58
C GLY A 17 -16.00 -0.80 41.05
N LEU A 18 -16.79 -1.49 41.88
CA LEU A 18 -18.15 -1.91 41.55
C LEU A 18 -19.10 -0.72 41.45
N THR A 19 -18.97 0.32 42.29
CA THR A 19 -19.79 1.53 42.18
C THR A 19 -19.37 2.40 41.00
N LEU A 20 -18.08 2.45 40.64
CA LEU A 20 -17.62 3.12 39.41
C LEU A 20 -18.10 2.37 38.16
N LEU A 21 -18.07 1.03 38.17
CA LEU A 21 -18.60 0.19 37.10
C LEU A 21 -20.12 0.32 37.00
N LEU A 22 -20.85 0.29 38.13
CA LEU A 22 -22.29 0.49 38.14
C LEU A 22 -22.65 1.93 37.75
N ALA A 23 -21.87 2.93 38.16
CA ALA A 23 -22.08 4.32 37.76
C ALA A 23 -21.78 4.52 36.27
N SER A 24 -20.74 3.89 35.71
CA SER A 24 -20.47 3.95 34.28
C SER A 24 -21.54 3.21 33.48
N LEU A 25 -22.02 2.05 33.96
CA LEU A 25 -23.13 1.31 33.37
C LEU A 25 -24.47 2.05 33.50
N LEU A 26 -24.72 2.75 34.61
CA LEU A 26 -25.90 3.59 34.81
C LEU A 26 -25.83 4.87 34.00
N THR A 27 -24.64 5.45 33.81
CA THR A 27 -24.45 6.62 32.94
C THR A 27 -24.56 6.23 31.47
N ALA A 28 -24.04 5.06 31.09
CA ALA A 28 -24.25 4.45 29.78
C ALA A 28 -25.74 4.16 29.56
N ARG A 29 -26.41 3.52 30.52
CA ARG A 29 -27.85 3.26 30.48
C ARG A 29 -28.68 4.54 30.42
N TYR A 30 -28.34 5.56 31.20
CA TYR A 30 -29.02 6.87 31.19
C TYR A 30 -28.80 7.62 29.87
N LYS A 31 -27.61 7.50 29.26
CA LYS A 31 -27.38 8.01 27.90
C LYS A 31 -28.07 7.19 26.81
N LEU A 32 -28.30 5.89 27.03
CA LEU A 32 -29.06 5.00 26.15
C LEU A 32 -30.59 5.15 26.32
N GLU A 33 -31.07 5.57 27.50
CA GLU A 33 -32.49 5.77 27.83
C GLU A 33 -32.96 7.23 27.70
N ALA A 34 -32.04 8.21 27.63
CA ALA A 34 -32.42 9.57 27.29
C ALA A 34 -32.90 9.58 25.83
N PRO A 35 -34.20 9.87 25.55
CA PRO A 35 -34.58 10.20 24.20
C PRO A 35 -33.80 11.46 23.86
N TYR A 36 -32.83 11.33 22.96
CA TYR A 36 -32.44 12.49 22.18
C TYR A 36 -33.74 13.04 21.62
N ASP A 37 -34.14 14.23 22.07
CA ASP A 37 -35.15 15.03 21.40
C ASP A 37 -34.73 15.07 19.94
N ARG A 38 -35.36 14.23 19.13
CA ARG A 38 -35.07 14.11 17.70
C ARG A 38 -35.48 15.45 17.12
N PRO A 39 -34.55 16.32 16.68
CA PRO A 39 -34.96 17.63 16.18
C PRO A 39 -35.59 17.53 14.77
N TYR A 40 -35.72 16.30 14.23
CA TYR A 40 -35.71 16.05 12.80
C TYR A 40 -36.79 15.01 12.44
N GLY A 41 -37.91 15.51 11.89
CA GLY A 41 -39.00 14.72 11.28
C GLY A 41 -40.05 14.11 12.24
N LYS A 42 -41.33 14.12 11.82
CA LYS A 42 -42.42 13.39 12.53
C LYS A 42 -42.52 11.95 11.99
N PRO A 43 -42.21 10.91 12.78
CA PRO A 43 -42.36 9.52 12.35
C PRO A 43 -43.84 9.10 12.28
N ILE A 44 -44.20 8.28 11.29
CA ILE A 44 -45.49 7.57 11.22
C ILE A 44 -45.20 6.07 11.40
N ASN A 45 -45.91 5.42 12.32
CA ASN A 45 -45.70 4.00 12.66
C ASN A 45 -46.20 3.07 11.55
N LEU A 46 -45.30 2.26 10.99
CA LEU A 46 -45.64 1.02 10.28
C LEU A 46 -44.88 -0.15 10.92
N GLY A 47 -45.53 -0.84 11.86
CA GLY A 47 -45.05 -2.11 12.40
C GLY A 47 -43.91 -2.01 13.42
N HIS A 48 -43.88 -2.98 14.33
CA HIS A 48 -42.86 -3.05 15.38
C HIS A 48 -41.49 -3.36 14.75
N GLN A 49 -40.59 -2.37 14.80
CA GLN A 49 -39.15 -2.36 14.50
C GLN A 49 -38.76 -1.62 13.20
N ALA A 50 -37.90 -0.59 13.39
CA ALA A 50 -37.38 0.41 12.44
C ALA A 50 -38.33 1.58 12.11
N ASN A 51 -37.89 2.81 12.40
CA ASN A 51 -38.57 4.03 11.96
C ASN A 51 -38.29 4.21 10.45
N GLN A 52 -39.12 3.64 9.61
CA GLN A 52 -39.05 3.84 8.15
C GLN A 52 -39.56 5.25 7.82
N VAL A 53 -38.83 6.00 7.00
CA VAL A 53 -39.31 7.28 6.44
C VAL A 53 -39.83 6.96 5.04
N ALA A 54 -41.14 6.72 4.93
CA ALA A 54 -41.80 6.55 3.64
C ALA A 54 -42.47 7.86 3.22
N PHE A 55 -42.10 8.39 2.06
CA PHE A 55 -42.86 9.46 1.43
C PHE A 55 -43.97 8.84 0.58
N SER A 56 -45.22 9.18 0.89
CA SER A 56 -46.39 8.58 0.24
C SER A 56 -46.85 9.44 -0.94
N ARG A 57 -46.97 8.83 -2.11
CA ARG A 57 -47.83 9.33 -3.18
C ARG A 57 -49.27 8.83 -2.94
N THR A 58 -50.20 9.71 -2.60
CA THR A 58 -51.65 9.46 -2.71
C THR A 58 -52.37 10.71 -3.20
N PRO A 59 -53.57 10.68 -3.84
CA PRO A 59 -54.65 9.63 -3.86
C PRO A 59 -55.30 9.43 -5.28
N PRO A 60 -56.49 8.77 -5.52
CA PRO A 60 -57.53 8.27 -4.59
C PRO A 60 -58.12 6.84 -4.84
N LYS A 61 -59.01 6.50 -3.90
CA LYS A 61 -59.83 5.28 -3.69
C LYS A 61 -60.65 4.79 -4.89
N GLU A 62 -60.86 3.48 -4.94
CA GLU A 62 -62.18 2.89 -5.24
C GLU A 62 -62.36 1.52 -4.53
N ASN A 63 -63.57 1.30 -3.99
CA ASN A 63 -64.04 0.05 -3.37
C ASN A 63 -64.59 -0.87 -4.47
N VAL A 64 -64.29 -2.18 -4.45
CA VAL A 64 -65.27 -3.25 -4.80
C VAL A 64 -64.94 -4.54 -4.02
N GLU A 65 -66.01 -5.29 -3.80
CA GLU A 65 -66.33 -6.32 -2.82
C GLU A 65 -65.61 -7.68 -2.92
N ALA A 66 -65.72 -8.43 -1.83
CA ALA A 66 -65.40 -9.83 -1.69
C ALA A 66 -66.32 -10.75 -2.53
N GLY A 67 -65.73 -11.79 -3.10
CA GLY A 67 -66.44 -12.95 -3.65
C GLY A 67 -65.46 -14.10 -3.87
N GLY A 68 -65.55 -15.14 -3.05
CA GLY A 68 -64.77 -16.36 -3.24
C GLY A 68 -65.43 -17.32 -4.22
N THR A 69 -64.63 -18.13 -4.92
CA THR A 69 -64.77 -19.61 -5.04
C THR A 69 -63.70 -20.16 -5.98
N GLU A 70 -63.12 -21.29 -5.58
CA GLU A 70 -62.26 -22.17 -6.40
C GLU A 70 -63.05 -22.76 -7.58
N LEU A 71 -62.40 -22.99 -8.72
CA LEU A 71 -62.33 -24.27 -9.46
C LEU A 71 -61.50 -24.11 -10.76
N GLY A 72 -60.63 -25.09 -11.01
CA GLY A 72 -59.56 -25.06 -12.01
C GLY A 72 -59.95 -25.36 -13.46
N ALA A 73 -58.99 -25.15 -14.37
CA ALA A 73 -58.37 -26.20 -15.21
C ALA A 73 -57.61 -25.59 -16.42
N GLU A 74 -56.35 -26.01 -16.52
CA GLU A 74 -55.57 -26.38 -17.72
C GLU A 74 -55.09 -25.36 -18.79
N THR A 75 -53.88 -25.72 -19.26
CA THR A 75 -53.13 -25.31 -20.47
C THR A 75 -52.29 -24.04 -20.27
N THR A 76 -50.98 -23.99 -20.55
CA THR A 76 -50.10 -24.71 -21.49
C THR A 76 -48.64 -24.61 -21.02
N ASP A 77 -47.89 -25.70 -21.16
CA ASP A 77 -46.41 -25.70 -21.22
C ASP A 77 -45.92 -24.69 -22.27
N SER A 78 -45.15 -23.68 -21.85
CA SER A 78 -44.04 -23.14 -22.65
C SER A 78 -43.21 -22.14 -21.85
N TRP A 79 -41.89 -22.37 -21.88
CA TRP A 79 -40.77 -21.53 -21.45
C TRP A 79 -40.37 -21.67 -19.98
N ALA A 80 -39.15 -22.19 -19.84
CA ALA A 80 -38.46 -22.52 -18.61
C ALA A 80 -38.44 -21.37 -17.60
N ASP A 81 -38.91 -21.68 -16.39
CA ASP A 81 -38.43 -21.05 -15.17
C ASP A 81 -36.93 -21.36 -15.06
N GLU A 82 -36.08 -20.44 -15.52
CA GLU A 82 -34.73 -20.35 -14.97
C GLU A 82 -34.93 -19.86 -13.54
N ASP A 83 -34.55 -20.68 -12.56
CA ASP A 83 -34.68 -20.36 -11.14
C ASP A 83 -34.07 -18.97 -10.88
N ASP A 84 -34.90 -18.00 -10.45
CA ASP A 84 -34.51 -16.61 -10.13
C ASP A 84 -33.29 -16.51 -9.16
N TRP A 85 -32.93 -17.62 -8.53
CA TRP A 85 -31.80 -17.78 -7.62
C TRP A 85 -30.43 -17.92 -8.30
N ASP A 86 -30.38 -18.45 -9.52
CA ASP A 86 -29.16 -18.48 -10.31
C ASP A 86 -28.74 -17.06 -10.77
N LEU A 87 -29.69 -16.10 -10.79
CA LEU A 87 -29.45 -14.69 -11.18
C LEU A 87 -28.62 -13.88 -10.17
N TRP A 88 -28.59 -14.29 -8.90
CA TRP A 88 -27.69 -13.72 -7.89
C TRP A 88 -26.37 -14.51 -7.76
N GLY A 89 -26.18 -15.57 -8.57
CA GLY A 89 -24.99 -16.43 -8.52
C GLY A 89 -24.92 -17.34 -7.28
N MET A 90 -26.06 -17.63 -6.64
CA MET A 90 -26.10 -18.33 -5.35
C MET A 90 -25.77 -19.84 -5.45
N SER A 91 -25.81 -20.44 -6.65
CA SER A 91 -25.57 -21.88 -6.86
C SER A 91 -24.10 -22.30 -6.91
N SER A 92 -23.13 -21.37 -6.86
CA SER A 92 -21.70 -21.71 -6.87
C SER A 92 -20.97 -21.61 -5.52
N MET A 93 -21.62 -21.13 -4.45
CA MET A 93 -21.00 -21.01 -3.13
C MET A 93 -21.21 -22.27 -2.30
N GLY A 94 -20.36 -23.27 -2.52
CA GLY A 94 -20.23 -24.40 -1.59
C GLY A 94 -19.66 -23.95 -0.24
N ASP A 95 -20.33 -24.36 0.84
CA ASP A 95 -20.00 -24.26 2.28
C ASP A 95 -18.50 -24.07 2.65
N LYS A 96 -17.97 -22.86 2.41
CA LYS A 96 -16.71 -22.39 2.99
C LYS A 96 -16.81 -20.94 3.45
N ALA A 97 -17.96 -20.53 4.00
CA ALA A 97 -17.98 -19.33 4.82
C ALA A 97 -17.14 -19.61 6.08
N LYS A 98 -15.88 -19.15 6.10
CA LYS A 98 -15.18 -18.97 7.37
C LYS A 98 -16.05 -18.04 8.21
N SER A 99 -16.21 -18.32 9.50
CA SER A 99 -16.94 -17.43 10.39
C SER A 99 -16.17 -16.11 10.55
N GLY A 100 -16.57 -15.06 9.85
CA GLY A 100 -15.97 -13.72 9.96
C GLY A 100 -16.12 -12.90 8.69
N TRP A 101 -16.21 -11.58 8.84
CA TRP A 101 -16.26 -10.61 7.73
C TRP A 101 -14.86 -10.46 7.10
N ASP A 102 -14.75 -10.68 5.79
CA ASP A 102 -13.53 -10.44 5.01
C ASP A 102 -13.87 -9.67 3.72
N PRO A 103 -13.50 -8.38 3.60
CA PRO A 103 -13.80 -7.58 2.41
C PRO A 103 -13.05 -8.05 1.15
N LEU A 104 -12.05 -8.93 1.29
CA LEU A 104 -11.29 -9.53 0.19
C LEU A 104 -11.97 -10.77 -0.41
N GLU A 105 -12.89 -11.42 0.32
CA GLU A 105 -13.66 -12.58 -0.18
C GLU A 105 -15.02 -12.09 -0.70
N PRO A 106 -15.17 -11.86 -2.03
CA PRO A 106 -16.38 -11.27 -2.56
C PRO A 106 -17.63 -12.16 -2.43
N SER A 107 -18.68 -11.57 -1.90
CA SER A 107 -20.06 -12.07 -1.93
C SER A 107 -20.83 -11.43 -3.07
N THR A 108 -21.68 -12.22 -3.72
CA THR A 108 -22.69 -11.74 -4.68
C THR A 108 -24.06 -11.52 -4.02
N THR A 109 -24.21 -11.92 -2.75
CA THR A 109 -25.50 -11.86 -2.04
C THR A 109 -25.75 -10.43 -1.52
N PRO A 110 -26.81 -9.76 -1.98
CA PRO A 110 -27.13 -8.38 -1.58
C PRO A 110 -27.43 -8.24 -0.09
N PHE A 111 -27.19 -7.03 0.43
CA PHE A 111 -27.73 -6.65 1.74
C PHE A 111 -29.21 -6.32 1.66
N THR A 112 -29.92 -6.66 2.73
CA THR A 112 -31.35 -6.36 2.90
C THR A 112 -31.59 -5.41 4.08
N GLU A 113 -30.71 -5.44 5.09
CA GLU A 113 -30.85 -4.58 6.27
C GLU A 113 -29.49 -4.18 6.83
N LEU A 114 -29.42 -2.97 7.38
CA LEU A 114 -28.26 -2.46 8.12
C LEU A 114 -28.68 -1.94 9.50
N GLN A 115 -27.82 -2.15 10.49
CA GLN A 115 -27.91 -1.56 11.83
C GLN A 115 -26.55 -1.10 12.33
N VAL A 116 -26.55 -0.11 13.22
CA VAL A 116 -25.36 0.37 13.92
C VAL A 116 -25.56 0.15 15.41
N LYS A 117 -24.58 -0.47 16.07
CA LYS A 117 -24.63 -0.76 17.52
C LYS A 117 -23.31 -0.41 18.20
N THR A 118 -23.44 0.25 19.34
CA THR A 118 -22.34 0.45 20.28
C THR A 118 -22.12 -0.80 21.11
N CYS A 119 -20.87 -1.11 21.42
CA CYS A 119 -20.48 -2.19 22.30
C CYS A 119 -19.53 -1.68 23.40
N VAL A 120 -19.81 -2.02 24.65
CA VAL A 120 -19.00 -1.61 25.80
C VAL A 120 -17.75 -2.46 25.96
N LEU A 121 -17.79 -3.71 25.49
CA LEU A 121 -16.68 -4.66 25.54
C LEU A 121 -16.21 -4.94 24.12
N SER A 122 -14.93 -5.27 23.92
CA SER A 122 -14.49 -5.72 22.61
C SER A 122 -15.25 -7.01 22.26
N PRO A 123 -15.92 -7.11 21.11
CA PRO A 123 -16.82 -8.21 20.79
C PRO A 123 -16.06 -9.45 20.27
N GLY A 124 -14.91 -9.76 20.87
CA GLY A 124 -13.97 -10.82 20.48
C GLY A 124 -14.59 -12.22 20.45
N LEU A 125 -14.30 -13.08 21.44
CA LEU A 125 -14.75 -14.48 21.40
C LEU A 125 -16.28 -14.67 21.52
N TYR A 126 -17.00 -13.65 21.98
CA TYR A 126 -18.47 -13.64 22.09
C TYR A 126 -19.02 -12.28 21.66
N ASP A 127 -19.87 -12.26 20.63
CA ASP A 127 -20.57 -11.04 20.20
C ASP A 127 -21.81 -10.79 21.07
N LEU A 128 -21.59 -10.11 22.20
CA LEU A 128 -22.64 -9.70 23.14
C LEU A 128 -23.40 -8.44 22.69
N CYS A 129 -23.01 -7.84 21.57
CA CYS A 129 -23.49 -6.53 21.12
C CYS A 129 -24.16 -6.56 19.75
N SER A 130 -24.18 -7.72 19.10
CA SER A 130 -25.01 -7.98 17.94
C SER A 130 -26.46 -7.54 18.19
N PRO A 131 -27.14 -6.98 17.18
CA PRO A 131 -28.54 -6.64 17.32
C PRO A 131 -29.35 -7.87 17.76
N THR A 132 -30.21 -7.68 18.75
CA THR A 132 -31.07 -8.75 19.26
C THR A 132 -31.98 -9.26 18.15
N SER A 133 -31.98 -10.58 17.94
CA SER A 133 -32.84 -11.24 16.96
C SER A 133 -33.40 -12.54 17.54
N SER A 134 -34.66 -12.84 17.24
CA SER A 134 -35.27 -14.13 17.55
C SER A 134 -34.89 -15.19 16.52
N ALA A 135 -34.95 -16.47 16.91
CA ALA A 135 -34.71 -17.58 15.97
C ALA A 135 -35.65 -17.54 14.74
N LYS A 136 -36.86 -17.01 14.91
CA LYS A 136 -37.81 -16.80 13.81
C LYS A 136 -37.36 -15.70 12.86
N GLU A 137 -36.85 -14.58 13.39
CA GLU A 137 -36.31 -13.49 12.58
C GLU A 137 -35.06 -13.94 11.83
N ASP A 138 -34.14 -14.63 12.48
CA ASP A 138 -32.94 -15.16 11.81
C ASP A 138 -33.28 -16.18 10.71
N ALA A 139 -34.30 -17.00 10.93
CA ALA A 139 -34.77 -17.96 9.93
C ALA A 139 -35.47 -17.31 8.73
N THR A 140 -35.98 -16.08 8.86
CA THR A 140 -36.76 -15.39 7.82
C THR A 140 -36.01 -14.23 7.17
N ARG A 141 -35.03 -13.63 7.86
CA ARG A 141 -34.32 -12.41 7.45
C ARG A 141 -32.80 -12.60 7.41
N GLY A 142 -32.31 -13.77 7.80
CA GLY A 142 -30.90 -14.06 7.95
C GLY A 142 -30.35 -13.61 9.29
N LYS A 143 -29.18 -14.14 9.64
CA LYS A 143 -28.46 -13.74 10.86
C LYS A 143 -27.75 -12.41 10.61
N TRP A 144 -27.54 -11.65 11.69
CA TRP A 144 -26.69 -10.47 11.65
C TRP A 144 -25.23 -10.89 11.43
N GLU A 145 -24.61 -10.26 10.44
CA GLU A 145 -23.19 -10.31 10.16
C GLU A 145 -22.56 -8.98 10.58
N ARG A 146 -21.46 -9.03 11.33
CA ARG A 146 -20.74 -7.81 11.77
C ARG A 146 -19.72 -7.43 10.71
N ILE A 147 -19.76 -6.20 10.23
CA ILE A 147 -18.65 -5.61 9.47
C ILE A 147 -17.52 -5.35 10.46
N ASP A 148 -16.47 -6.16 10.43
CA ASP A 148 -15.52 -6.29 11.54
C ASP A 148 -14.45 -5.19 11.60
N LYS A 149 -14.90 -3.93 11.55
CA LYS A 149 -14.08 -2.73 11.74
C LYS A 149 -14.82 -1.73 12.62
N ASP A 150 -14.18 -1.36 13.73
CA ASP A 150 -14.70 -0.39 14.69
C ASP A 150 -14.67 1.02 14.11
N LEU A 151 -15.82 1.57 13.76
CA LEU A 151 -15.96 2.93 13.22
C LEU A 151 -15.36 4.01 14.12
N SER A 152 -15.27 3.73 15.41
CA SER A 152 -14.79 4.67 16.43
C SER A 152 -13.40 4.28 16.97
N LYS A 153 -12.67 3.43 16.25
CA LYS A 153 -11.34 2.95 16.66
C LYS A 153 -10.45 4.13 17.09
N ARG A 154 -9.92 4.04 18.32
CA ARG A 154 -9.08 5.05 19.01
C ARG A 154 -9.73 6.37 19.41
N ILE A 155 -10.88 6.72 18.83
CA ILE A 155 -11.56 8.00 19.09
C ILE A 155 -12.86 7.84 19.89
N GLY A 156 -13.35 6.61 20.04
CA GLY A 156 -14.58 6.25 20.74
C GLY A 156 -14.35 5.88 22.20
N VAL A 157 -15.34 6.17 23.05
CA VAL A 157 -15.42 5.63 24.42
C VAL A 157 -16.04 4.24 24.47
N TYR A 158 -16.67 3.81 23.38
CA TYR A 158 -17.23 2.48 23.13
C TYR A 158 -16.73 1.99 21.79
N TYR A 159 -16.86 0.69 21.51
CA TYR A 159 -16.72 0.19 20.16
C TYR A 159 -18.00 0.47 19.38
N LEU A 160 -17.90 0.71 18.07
CA LEU A 160 -19.05 1.00 17.22
C LEU A 160 -18.96 0.20 15.92
N TYR A 161 -19.92 -0.68 15.68
CA TYR A 161 -19.93 -1.55 14.51
C TYR A 161 -21.21 -1.41 13.68
N ILE A 162 -21.06 -1.67 12.38
CA ILE A 162 -22.17 -1.88 11.45
C ILE A 162 -22.46 -3.38 11.40
N TYR A 163 -23.73 -3.71 11.40
CA TYR A 163 -24.25 -5.05 11.24
C TYR A 163 -25.15 -5.10 10.02
N ALA A 164 -24.99 -6.13 9.21
CA ALA A 164 -25.75 -6.33 7.98
C ALA A 164 -26.50 -7.67 8.01
N ARG A 165 -27.63 -7.71 7.30
CA ARG A 165 -28.28 -8.95 6.89
C ARG A 165 -28.19 -9.10 5.39
N ARG A 166 -28.05 -10.35 4.96
CA ARG A 166 -27.99 -10.72 3.55
C ARG A 166 -29.30 -11.38 3.12
N LEU A 167 -29.61 -11.25 1.83
CA LEU A 167 -30.77 -11.90 1.22
C LEU A 167 -30.69 -13.42 1.41
N LEU A 168 -31.78 -14.02 1.90
CA LEU A 168 -31.89 -15.48 2.04
C LEU A 168 -32.37 -16.12 0.73
N PRO A 169 -31.94 -17.36 0.43
CA PRO A 169 -32.55 -18.15 -0.63
C PRO A 169 -34.07 -18.28 -0.41
N GLY A 170 -34.85 -18.03 -1.45
CA GLY A 170 -36.33 -18.04 -1.42
C GLY A 170 -36.99 -16.75 -0.96
N SER A 171 -36.25 -15.72 -0.55
CA SER A 171 -36.82 -14.47 -0.02
C SER A 171 -37.12 -13.42 -1.11
N ASP A 172 -38.29 -12.80 -1.03
CA ASP A 172 -38.73 -11.66 -1.85
C ASP A 172 -38.38 -10.29 -1.23
N ALA A 173 -37.54 -10.27 -0.19
CA ALA A 173 -37.19 -9.05 0.52
C ALA A 173 -36.53 -8.03 -0.42
N PRO A 174 -36.84 -6.73 -0.31
CA PRO A 174 -36.14 -5.70 -1.07
C PRO A 174 -34.67 -5.64 -0.68
N VAL A 175 -33.83 -5.21 -1.61
CA VAL A 175 -32.37 -5.16 -1.48
C VAL A 175 -31.89 -3.72 -1.36
N ILE A 176 -30.73 -3.53 -0.73
CA ILE A 176 -30.14 -2.21 -0.53
C ILE A 176 -29.38 -1.81 -1.79
N THR A 177 -29.72 -0.66 -2.38
CA THR A 177 -29.09 -0.17 -3.63
C THR A 177 -28.36 1.15 -3.47
N ASP A 178 -28.62 1.92 -2.41
CA ASP A 178 -27.95 3.20 -2.14
C ASP A 178 -27.80 3.43 -0.63
N ILE A 179 -26.75 4.15 -0.22
CA ILE A 179 -26.47 4.54 1.16
C ILE A 179 -26.06 6.01 1.21
N ARG A 180 -26.68 6.78 2.09
CA ARG A 180 -26.39 8.20 2.32
C ARG A 180 -26.17 8.46 3.81
N LEU A 181 -25.23 9.35 4.13
CA LEU A 181 -24.94 9.76 5.50
C LEU A 181 -25.36 11.20 5.70
N LEU A 182 -26.25 11.46 6.65
CA LEU A 182 -26.83 12.78 6.88
C LEU A 182 -26.58 13.24 8.33
N ASN A 183 -26.14 14.49 8.49
CA ASN A 183 -25.92 15.13 9.80
C ASN A 183 -27.05 16.10 10.18
N HIS A 184 -28.09 16.17 9.36
CA HIS A 184 -29.26 17.04 9.50
C HIS A 184 -30.55 16.22 9.27
N THR A 185 -31.73 16.88 9.35
CA THR A 185 -32.99 16.20 8.98
C THR A 185 -32.97 15.84 7.52
N ALA A 186 -33.30 14.60 7.19
CA ALA A 186 -33.56 14.24 5.81
C ALA A 186 -34.65 15.13 5.19
N SER A 187 -34.31 15.80 4.10
CA SER A 187 -35.22 16.52 3.22
C SER A 187 -35.61 15.66 2.01
N ILE A 188 -36.55 16.14 1.20
CA ILE A 188 -36.95 15.47 -0.05
C ILE A 188 -35.80 15.54 -1.07
N GLU A 189 -35.03 16.62 -1.04
CA GLU A 189 -33.83 16.79 -1.84
C GLU A 189 -32.76 15.76 -1.46
N ASP A 190 -32.65 15.43 -0.17
CA ASP A 190 -31.65 14.45 0.32
C ASP A 190 -32.02 13.00 -0.02
N LEU A 191 -33.30 12.62 0.06
CA LEU A 191 -33.73 11.21 0.04
C LEU A 191 -34.92 10.92 -0.90
N SER A 192 -35.14 11.71 -1.96
CA SER A 192 -36.13 11.46 -3.04
C SER A 192 -37.51 10.91 -2.63
N GLU A 193 -38.57 11.70 -2.82
CA GLU A 193 -39.94 11.35 -2.39
C GLU A 193 -40.52 10.03 -2.96
N SER A 194 -39.99 9.52 -4.08
CA SER A 194 -40.49 8.28 -4.68
C SER A 194 -39.88 7.00 -4.09
N ASP A 195 -38.82 7.12 -3.31
CA ASP A 195 -37.99 5.99 -2.90
C ASP A 195 -38.26 5.55 -1.46
N THR A 196 -38.01 4.27 -1.17
CA THR A 196 -38.15 3.74 0.20
C THR A 196 -36.82 3.82 0.93
N TRP A 197 -36.69 4.77 1.85
CA TRP A 197 -35.49 4.98 2.64
C TRP A 197 -35.68 4.56 4.11
N VAL A 198 -34.64 3.94 4.66
CA VAL A 198 -34.61 3.52 6.07
C VAL A 198 -33.48 4.25 6.78
N GLU A 199 -33.84 4.98 7.85
CA GLU A 199 -32.87 5.60 8.77
C GLU A 199 -32.42 4.58 9.82
N VAL A 200 -31.11 4.41 9.96
CA VAL A 200 -30.51 3.69 11.09
C VAL A 200 -30.51 4.60 12.31
N SER A 201 -31.23 4.19 13.36
CA SER A 201 -31.50 5.03 14.54
C SER A 201 -30.28 5.43 15.36
N THR A 202 -29.16 4.69 15.24
CA THR A 202 -27.93 4.96 15.99
C THR A 202 -26.99 5.77 15.12
N SER A 203 -26.47 6.87 15.66
CA SER A 203 -25.46 7.69 14.99
C SER A 203 -24.17 6.90 14.75
N LEU A 204 -23.57 7.07 13.57
CA LEU A 204 -22.21 6.60 13.23
C LEU A 204 -21.12 7.33 14.04
N ARG A 205 -21.48 8.38 14.78
CA ARG A 205 -20.60 9.14 15.68
C ARG A 205 -20.95 8.94 17.16
N GLU A 206 -21.77 7.95 17.47
CA GLU A 206 -22.13 7.65 18.87
C GLU A 206 -20.88 7.24 19.66
N GLY A 207 -20.68 7.86 20.83
CA GLY A 207 -19.50 7.59 21.65
C GLY A 207 -18.18 8.20 21.16
N VAL A 208 -18.14 8.88 20.02
CA VAL A 208 -16.94 9.60 19.55
C VAL A 208 -16.61 10.77 20.49
N TRP A 209 -15.34 10.91 20.87
CA TRP A 209 -14.84 11.95 21.77
C TRP A 209 -13.71 12.78 21.14
N PRO A 210 -13.70 14.12 21.27
CA PRO A 210 -14.76 15.01 21.80
C PRO A 210 -16.10 14.88 21.03
N ARG A 211 -17.23 15.17 21.65
CA ARG A 211 -18.52 14.93 20.97
C ARG A 211 -18.65 15.69 19.63
N MET A 212 -19.16 15.03 18.61
CA MET A 212 -19.47 15.59 17.29
C MET A 212 -21.00 15.68 17.08
N THR A 213 -21.40 16.47 16.07
CA THR A 213 -22.78 16.44 15.55
C THR A 213 -23.11 15.03 15.09
N PRO A 214 -24.26 14.44 15.50
CA PRO A 214 -24.66 13.11 15.07
C PRO A 214 -24.69 12.97 13.54
N LEU A 215 -24.37 11.78 13.04
CA LEU A 215 -24.38 11.45 11.63
C LEU A 215 -25.12 10.12 11.46
N PHE A 216 -26.20 10.11 10.70
CA PHE A 216 -27.10 8.96 10.58
C PHE A 216 -26.98 8.31 9.20
N LEU A 217 -26.91 6.98 9.20
CA LEU A 217 -26.90 6.18 7.98
C LEU A 217 -28.33 5.99 7.48
N HIS A 218 -28.55 6.29 6.21
CA HIS A 218 -29.79 6.03 5.49
C HIS A 218 -29.50 5.07 4.35
N TYR A 219 -30.33 4.07 4.15
CA TYR A 219 -30.20 3.15 3.01
C TYR A 219 -31.51 3.04 2.22
N LYS A 220 -31.38 2.93 0.91
CA LYS A 220 -32.51 2.78 -0.03
C LYS A 220 -32.83 1.31 -0.24
N LEU A 221 -34.08 0.94 0.00
CA LEU A 221 -34.63 -0.36 -0.33
C LEU A 221 -35.28 -0.33 -1.71
N THR A 222 -34.88 -1.28 -2.56
CA THR A 222 -35.38 -1.45 -3.92
C THR A 222 -35.96 -2.85 -4.08
N PRO A 223 -37.20 -3.00 -4.60
CA PRO A 223 -37.76 -4.30 -4.93
C PRO A 223 -36.87 -5.06 -5.92
N GLN A 224 -36.69 -6.38 -5.71
CA GLN A 224 -35.86 -7.21 -6.60
C GLN A 224 -36.37 -7.18 -8.04
N SER A 225 -37.69 -7.08 -8.24
CA SER A 225 -38.33 -6.96 -9.55
C SER A 225 -37.80 -5.78 -10.37
N ASP A 226 -37.52 -4.65 -9.71
CA ASP A 226 -37.08 -3.44 -10.38
C ASP A 226 -35.62 -3.54 -10.80
N VAL A 227 -34.79 -4.18 -9.96
CA VAL A 227 -33.39 -4.50 -10.28
C VAL A 227 -33.32 -5.45 -11.48
N PHE A 228 -34.11 -6.53 -11.47
CA PHE A 228 -34.13 -7.48 -12.58
C PHE A 228 -34.70 -6.87 -13.86
N ALA A 229 -35.72 -6.03 -13.76
CA ALA A 229 -36.25 -5.29 -14.91
C ALA A 229 -35.18 -4.36 -15.51
N ALA A 230 -34.38 -3.69 -14.67
CA ALA A 230 -33.26 -2.86 -15.12
C ALA A 230 -32.17 -3.67 -15.81
N ARG A 231 -31.71 -4.79 -15.20
CA ARG A 231 -30.73 -5.69 -15.85
C ARG A 231 -31.23 -6.19 -17.21
N LYS A 232 -32.49 -6.62 -17.27
CA LYS A 232 -33.11 -7.12 -18.50
C LYS A 232 -33.22 -6.04 -19.58
N ALA A 233 -33.44 -4.78 -19.21
CA ALA A 233 -33.48 -3.66 -20.15
C ALA A 233 -32.11 -3.42 -20.82
N GLU A 234 -31.02 -3.67 -20.10
CA GLU A 234 -29.63 -3.58 -20.61
C GLU A 234 -29.17 -4.85 -21.36
N GLY A 235 -29.89 -5.97 -21.21
CA GLY A 235 -29.68 -7.22 -21.96
C GLY A 235 -29.19 -8.39 -21.11
N ALA A 236 -28.80 -9.50 -21.75
CA ALA A 236 -28.48 -10.76 -21.05
C ALA A 236 -27.32 -10.67 -20.04
N ASN A 237 -26.43 -9.68 -20.18
CA ASN A 237 -25.34 -9.37 -19.26
C ASN A 237 -25.43 -7.92 -18.74
N GLY A 238 -26.62 -7.34 -18.73
CA GLY A 238 -26.84 -5.94 -18.35
C GLY A 238 -26.67 -5.72 -16.84
N SER A 239 -26.01 -4.63 -16.45
CA SER A 239 -25.97 -4.14 -15.06
C SER A 239 -27.27 -3.38 -14.76
N ALA A 240 -27.75 -3.39 -13.51
CA ALA A 240 -28.88 -2.54 -13.11
C ALA A 240 -28.48 -1.07 -12.91
N GLY A 241 -27.22 -0.71 -13.16
CA GLY A 241 -26.70 0.65 -13.01
C GLY A 241 -26.84 1.14 -11.58
N ASP A 242 -27.54 2.27 -11.38
CA ASP A 242 -27.78 2.83 -10.05
C ASP A 242 -28.61 1.91 -9.14
N LEU A 243 -29.42 1.02 -9.73
CA LEU A 243 -30.23 0.03 -8.99
C LEU A 243 -29.45 -1.25 -8.67
N GLU A 244 -28.18 -1.35 -9.07
CA GLU A 244 -27.36 -2.51 -8.73
C GLU A 244 -27.18 -2.57 -7.20
N PRO A 245 -27.46 -3.71 -6.54
CA PRO A 245 -27.46 -3.78 -5.09
C PRO A 245 -26.06 -3.75 -4.49
N ILE A 246 -25.99 -3.25 -3.26
CA ILE A 246 -24.79 -3.27 -2.45
C ILE A 246 -24.64 -4.67 -1.84
N THR A 247 -23.51 -5.30 -2.13
CA THR A 247 -23.17 -6.63 -1.62
C THR A 247 -22.13 -6.57 -0.51
N GLU A 248 -21.33 -5.51 -0.44
CA GLU A 248 -20.31 -5.35 0.61
C GLU A 248 -20.19 -3.92 1.13
N LEU A 249 -19.66 -3.80 2.34
CA LEU A 249 -19.38 -2.54 3.02
C LEU A 249 -18.05 -2.63 3.77
N ASP A 250 -17.20 -1.63 3.65
CA ASP A 250 -15.92 -1.55 4.36
C ASP A 250 -15.79 -0.21 5.09
N VAL A 251 -14.94 -0.21 6.12
CA VAL A 251 -14.53 0.99 6.85
C VAL A 251 -13.09 1.29 6.50
N LEU A 252 -12.85 2.53 6.07
CA LEU A 252 -11.52 3.06 5.75
C LEU A 252 -11.11 4.02 6.85
N TYR A 253 -9.92 3.87 7.42
CA TYR A 253 -9.38 4.82 8.39
C TYR A 253 -8.35 5.73 7.72
N GLY A 254 -8.26 6.98 8.14
CA GLY A 254 -7.44 8.01 7.49
C GLY A 254 -8.28 9.02 6.71
N GLY A 255 -7.61 9.91 5.98
CA GLY A 255 -8.25 10.98 5.22
C GLY A 255 -8.68 10.57 3.81
N ASN A 256 -8.63 11.53 2.88
CA ASN A 256 -8.93 11.31 1.47
C ASN A 256 -7.82 10.57 0.72
N GLU A 257 -6.62 10.52 1.28
CA GLU A 257 -5.48 9.81 0.73
C GLU A 257 -5.58 8.28 0.80
N VAL A 258 -6.55 7.72 1.52
CA VAL A 258 -6.72 6.26 1.67
C VAL A 258 -7.74 5.73 0.66
N HIS A 259 -7.31 5.00 -0.35
CA HIS A 259 -8.26 4.55 -1.38
C HIS A 259 -9.10 3.36 -0.89
N PRO A 260 -10.34 3.18 -1.40
CA PRO A 260 -11.09 1.94 -1.19
C PRO A 260 -10.41 0.76 -1.92
N LEU A 261 -10.75 -0.47 -1.51
CA LEU A 261 -10.35 -1.68 -2.24
C LEU A 261 -10.91 -1.66 -3.68
N PRO A 262 -10.27 -2.35 -4.65
CA PRO A 262 -10.78 -2.44 -6.02
C PRO A 262 -12.25 -2.87 -6.08
N GLY A 263 -13.08 -2.09 -6.79
CA GLY A 263 -14.53 -2.32 -6.92
C GLY A 263 -15.38 -1.70 -5.81
N PHE A 264 -14.77 -1.23 -4.72
CA PHE A 264 -15.48 -0.44 -3.72
C PHE A 264 -15.54 1.03 -4.13
N LYS A 265 -16.66 1.68 -3.86
CA LYS A 265 -16.89 3.11 -4.00
C LYS A 265 -17.00 3.74 -2.61
N ARG A 266 -16.18 4.77 -2.35
CA ARG A 266 -16.22 5.55 -1.11
C ARG A 266 -17.52 6.36 -1.04
N ILE A 267 -18.11 6.45 0.16
CA ILE A 267 -19.16 7.41 0.47
C ILE A 267 -18.49 8.74 0.82
N GLU A 268 -18.84 9.80 0.08
CA GLU A 268 -18.17 11.12 0.15
C GLU A 268 -18.20 11.74 1.55
N GLN A 269 -19.36 11.68 2.22
CA GLN A 269 -19.50 12.17 3.58
C GLN A 269 -18.70 11.29 4.55
N MET A 270 -17.62 11.83 5.11
CA MET A 270 -16.81 11.14 6.10
C MET A 270 -17.54 10.99 7.43
N VAL A 271 -17.27 9.87 8.11
CA VAL A 271 -17.76 9.60 9.47
C VAL A 271 -17.03 10.48 10.47
N THR A 272 -15.70 10.56 10.42
CA THR A 272 -14.87 11.47 11.21
C THR A 272 -13.73 12.02 10.38
N GLY A 273 -13.10 13.11 10.83
CA GLY A 273 -11.98 13.74 10.11
C GLY A 273 -12.35 14.49 8.82
N GLY A 274 -13.64 14.67 8.55
CA GLY A 274 -14.11 15.49 7.42
C GLY A 274 -14.08 16.99 7.72
N PRO A 275 -14.53 17.84 6.77
CA PRO A 275 -14.53 19.30 6.91
C PRO A 275 -15.34 19.82 8.12
N ASP A 276 -16.30 19.04 8.61
CA ASP A 276 -17.12 19.34 9.78
C ASP A 276 -16.43 18.96 11.13
N ASP A 277 -15.20 18.46 11.09
CA ASP A 277 -14.43 18.03 12.25
C ASP A 277 -13.22 18.93 12.51
N ALA A 278 -13.42 20.00 13.30
CA ALA A 278 -12.36 20.92 13.72
C ALA A 278 -11.22 20.28 14.56
N LYS A 279 -11.29 18.97 14.84
CA LYS A 279 -10.29 18.19 15.60
C LYS A 279 -9.64 17.06 14.78
N ALA A 280 -9.79 17.08 13.45
CA ALA A 280 -9.28 16.08 12.50
C ALA A 280 -7.74 15.93 12.43
N ILE A 281 -6.98 16.75 13.16
CA ILE A 281 -5.52 16.79 13.05
C ILE A 281 -4.91 15.78 14.03
N GLY A 282 -4.66 14.55 13.59
CA GLY A 282 -3.77 13.64 14.31
C GLY A 282 -3.86 12.16 13.95
N THR A 283 -3.10 11.35 14.66
CA THR A 283 -2.96 9.88 14.46
C THR A 283 -4.04 9.07 15.17
N GLY A 284 -5.02 9.75 15.79
CA GLY A 284 -5.94 9.15 16.77
C GLY A 284 -5.29 8.90 18.14
N TYR A 285 -4.04 9.34 18.35
CA TYR A 285 -3.38 9.37 19.66
C TYR A 285 -3.33 10.77 20.25
N GLY A 286 -3.70 10.87 21.52
CA GLY A 286 -3.67 12.12 22.30
C GLY A 286 -5.05 12.66 22.63
N LYS A 287 -5.13 13.53 23.65
CA LYS A 287 -6.40 14.13 24.08
C LYS A 287 -6.90 15.10 23.00
N GLY A 288 -7.96 14.71 22.30
CA GLY A 288 -8.69 15.60 21.40
C GLY A 288 -8.19 15.64 19.95
N THR A 289 -7.33 14.70 19.55
CA THR A 289 -6.97 14.45 18.15
C THR A 289 -7.87 13.35 17.58
N ARG A 290 -8.23 13.45 16.29
CA ARG A 290 -9.02 12.43 15.60
C ARG A 290 -8.34 11.95 14.33
N VAL A 291 -8.44 10.66 14.10
CA VAL A 291 -8.18 10.04 12.80
C VAL A 291 -9.47 10.05 11.98
N GLY A 292 -9.34 10.24 10.67
CA GLY A 292 -10.47 10.17 9.75
C GLY A 292 -11.03 8.76 9.65
N ALA A 293 -12.33 8.66 9.34
CA ALA A 293 -12.98 7.39 9.03
C ALA A 293 -14.04 7.61 7.96
N SER A 294 -14.12 6.71 6.98
CA SER A 294 -15.09 6.74 5.88
C SER A 294 -15.69 5.36 5.65
N LEU A 295 -16.86 5.32 5.02
CA LEU A 295 -17.46 4.08 4.55
C LEU A 295 -17.19 3.92 3.06
N ALA A 296 -17.05 2.68 2.61
CA ALA A 296 -17.04 2.33 1.20
C ALA A 296 -17.96 1.13 0.95
N TYR A 297 -18.62 1.07 -0.20
CA TYR A 297 -19.50 -0.04 -0.56
C TYR A 297 -19.10 -0.67 -1.89
N ARG A 298 -19.39 -1.95 -2.08
CA ARG A 298 -19.22 -2.64 -3.37
C ARG A 298 -20.58 -3.11 -3.87
N LYS A 299 -20.83 -2.87 -5.16
CA LYS A 299 -22.02 -3.38 -5.89
C LYS A 299 -21.67 -4.53 -6.82
N GLU A 300 -20.47 -4.48 -7.41
CA GLU A 300 -20.02 -5.45 -8.40
C GLU A 300 -18.61 -5.95 -8.07
N ASN A 301 -18.36 -7.22 -8.36
CA ASN A 301 -17.05 -7.82 -8.19
C ASN A 301 -16.17 -7.51 -9.40
N LYS A 302 -15.30 -6.50 -9.26
CA LYS A 302 -14.37 -6.09 -10.31
C LYS A 302 -13.33 -7.19 -10.55
N GLN A 303 -13.27 -7.71 -11.78
CA GLN A 303 -12.20 -8.60 -12.18
C GLN A 303 -10.87 -7.83 -12.24
N LEU A 304 -9.88 -8.30 -11.47
CA LEU A 304 -8.56 -7.69 -11.45
C LEU A 304 -7.80 -8.01 -12.76
N PRO A 305 -6.96 -7.09 -13.25
CA PRO A 305 -6.11 -7.37 -14.40
C PRO A 305 -5.15 -8.51 -14.09
N ALA A 306 -4.80 -9.28 -15.12
CA ALA A 306 -3.81 -10.33 -14.99
C ALA A 306 -2.44 -9.75 -14.65
N THR A 307 -1.74 -10.35 -13.69
CA THR A 307 -0.36 -9.98 -13.36
C THR A 307 0.54 -10.17 -14.59
N PRO A 308 1.28 -9.14 -15.02
CA PRO A 308 2.07 -9.22 -16.24
C PRO A 308 3.33 -10.07 -16.05
N VAL A 309 3.82 -10.62 -17.16
CA VAL A 309 5.14 -11.26 -17.20
C VAL A 309 6.20 -10.20 -17.45
N LEU A 310 7.19 -10.11 -16.56
CA LEU A 310 8.30 -9.17 -16.71
C LEU A 310 9.17 -9.55 -17.91
N ARG A 311 9.38 -8.59 -18.81
CA ARG A 311 10.18 -8.77 -20.03
C ARG A 311 11.04 -7.57 -20.29
N PHE A 312 12.24 -7.82 -20.82
CA PHE A 312 13.04 -6.75 -21.40
C PHE A 312 12.31 -6.13 -22.60
N SER A 313 12.50 -4.82 -22.78
CA SER A 313 12.15 -4.15 -24.03
C SER A 313 12.90 -4.76 -25.23
N ASN A 314 12.45 -4.50 -26.45
CA ASN A 314 13.16 -4.95 -27.66
C ASN A 314 14.61 -4.41 -27.75
N ALA A 315 14.90 -3.31 -27.07
CA ALA A 315 16.24 -2.74 -26.97
C ALA A 315 17.12 -3.42 -25.89
N GLY A 316 16.56 -4.32 -25.09
CA GLY A 316 17.27 -4.98 -23.99
C GLY A 316 17.33 -4.17 -22.70
N ASN A 317 16.48 -3.16 -22.56
CA ASN A 317 16.38 -2.32 -21.37
C ASN A 317 15.23 -2.75 -20.45
N PHE A 318 15.43 -2.59 -19.14
CA PHE A 318 14.43 -2.74 -18.09
C PHE A 318 14.79 -1.84 -16.90
N THR A 319 13.82 -1.12 -16.34
CA THR A 319 14.03 -0.13 -15.26
C THR A 319 13.33 -0.55 -13.98
N ILE A 320 14.07 -0.62 -12.87
CA ILE A 320 13.55 -0.93 -11.54
C ILE A 320 13.68 0.33 -10.67
N LEU A 321 12.58 0.79 -10.08
CA LEU A 321 12.59 1.81 -9.03
C LEU A 321 12.49 1.12 -7.66
N GLN A 322 13.50 1.29 -6.83
CA GLN A 322 13.49 0.86 -5.43
C GLN A 322 12.99 2.01 -4.56
N ILE A 323 11.92 1.76 -3.83
CA ILE A 323 11.33 2.67 -2.85
C ILE A 323 11.48 2.01 -1.48
N ALA A 324 12.28 2.60 -0.60
CA ALA A 324 12.55 2.05 0.73
C ALA A 324 11.97 2.95 1.82
N ASP A 325 11.56 2.34 2.93
CA ASP A 325 11.28 3.04 4.19
C ASP A 325 10.20 4.13 4.03
N LEU A 326 8.99 3.72 3.61
CA LEU A 326 7.87 4.65 3.46
C LEU A 326 7.36 5.17 4.80
N HIS A 327 7.33 4.33 5.83
CA HIS A 327 6.89 4.72 7.17
C HIS A 327 5.54 5.45 7.19
N PHE A 328 4.55 4.96 6.44
CA PHE A 328 3.22 5.58 6.42
C PHE A 328 2.41 5.19 7.65
N SER A 329 1.56 6.12 8.07
CA SER A 329 0.67 5.99 9.22
C SER A 329 -0.78 5.83 8.75
N VAL A 330 -1.70 5.50 9.65
CA VAL A 330 -3.13 5.60 9.31
C VAL A 330 -3.55 7.07 9.18
N GLY A 331 -3.12 7.91 10.13
CA GLY A 331 -3.33 9.37 10.09
C GLY A 331 -2.33 10.09 9.18
N PRO A 332 -2.17 11.42 9.33
CA PRO A 332 -1.34 12.24 8.43
C PRO A 332 0.18 12.01 8.56
N GLY A 333 0.64 11.20 9.52
CA GLY A 333 2.07 11.02 9.81
C GLY A 333 2.70 12.22 10.52
N ALA A 334 3.98 12.12 10.86
CA ALA A 334 4.74 13.19 11.50
C ALA A 334 5.84 13.68 10.55
N CYS A 335 5.90 14.99 10.33
CA CYS A 335 6.95 15.61 9.52
C CYS A 335 8.26 15.59 10.29
N ARG A 336 9.26 14.87 9.77
CA ARG A 336 10.55 14.64 10.44
C ARG A 336 11.72 15.18 9.62
N ASP A 337 12.61 15.87 10.34
CA ASP A 337 13.96 16.26 9.88
C ASP A 337 13.97 17.10 8.58
N LEU A 338 13.03 18.04 8.48
CA LEU A 338 12.91 19.01 7.38
C LEU A 338 13.51 20.37 7.77
N ASP A 339 13.90 21.19 6.79
CA ASP A 339 14.12 22.61 7.03
C ASP A 339 12.80 23.34 7.33
N TRP A 340 12.89 24.50 7.99
CA TRP A 340 11.73 25.23 8.50
C TRP A 340 10.67 25.60 7.45
N LYS A 341 11.04 25.79 6.18
CA LYS A 341 10.07 26.13 5.12
C LYS A 341 9.27 24.90 4.73
N ARG A 342 9.97 23.79 4.44
CA ARG A 342 9.33 22.53 4.06
C ARG A 342 8.55 21.93 5.22
N GLU A 343 9.01 22.13 6.45
CA GLU A 343 8.31 21.68 7.65
C GLU A 343 6.94 22.35 7.79
N ALA A 344 6.83 23.65 7.51
CA ALA A 344 5.55 24.36 7.56
C ALA A 344 4.55 23.82 6.53
N GLU A 345 5.00 23.61 5.29
CA GLU A 345 4.19 23.01 4.21
C GLU A 345 3.77 21.57 4.55
N CYS A 346 4.72 20.76 5.00
CA CYS A 346 4.47 19.38 5.41
C CYS A 346 3.45 19.31 6.55
N LYS A 347 3.57 20.18 7.57
CA LYS A 347 2.62 20.21 8.70
C LYS A 347 1.22 20.62 8.29
N GLN A 348 1.08 21.47 7.27
CA GLN A 348 -0.21 21.87 6.74
C GLN A 348 -0.92 20.71 6.01
N LEU A 349 -0.17 19.89 5.28
CA LEU A 349 -0.72 18.80 4.45
C LEU A 349 -0.79 17.45 5.20
N GLY A 350 0.14 17.20 6.11
CA GLY A 350 0.46 15.88 6.64
C GLY A 350 1.64 15.23 5.91
N ALA A 351 2.53 14.58 6.65
CA ALA A 351 3.74 13.94 6.14
C ALA A 351 3.47 12.83 5.10
N ASP A 352 2.42 12.04 5.30
CA ASP A 352 2.05 10.97 4.36
C ASP A 352 1.61 11.57 3.01
N VAL A 353 0.73 12.58 3.03
CA VAL A 353 0.26 13.28 1.81
C VAL A 353 1.40 14.02 1.13
N TYR A 354 2.27 14.66 1.91
CA TYR A 354 3.46 15.33 1.39
C TYR A 354 4.41 14.34 0.70
N SER A 355 4.57 13.16 1.28
CA SER A 355 5.38 12.07 0.70
C SER A 355 4.73 11.45 -0.55
N LEU A 356 3.40 11.32 -0.58
CA LEU A 356 2.67 10.83 -1.76
C LEU A 356 2.94 11.72 -2.99
N LYS A 357 2.93 13.05 -2.85
CA LYS A 357 3.26 13.99 -3.95
C LYS A 357 4.68 13.76 -4.50
N TRP A 358 5.63 13.48 -3.61
CA TRP A 358 6.99 13.15 -4.00
C TRP A 358 7.05 11.80 -4.73
N LEU A 359 6.34 10.77 -4.24
CA LEU A 359 6.24 9.47 -4.91
C LEU A 359 5.67 9.59 -6.33
N GLU A 360 4.61 10.38 -6.51
CA GLU A 360 4.02 10.64 -7.83
C GLU A 360 5.04 11.25 -8.79
N THR A 361 5.74 12.30 -8.33
CA THR A 361 6.80 12.96 -9.09
C THR A 361 7.89 11.96 -9.49
N ALA A 362 8.37 11.13 -8.55
CA ALA A 362 9.42 10.15 -8.83
C ALA A 362 8.97 9.12 -9.87
N LEU A 363 7.72 8.65 -9.80
CA LEU A 363 7.16 7.70 -10.77
C LEU A 363 7.07 8.31 -12.17
N GLU A 364 6.72 9.58 -12.30
CA GLU A 364 6.65 10.31 -13.57
C GLU A 364 8.01 10.58 -14.20
N GLU A 365 9.02 10.91 -13.38
CA GLU A 365 10.38 11.18 -13.84
C GLU A 365 11.11 9.89 -14.24
N VAL A 366 10.90 8.79 -13.51
CA VAL A 366 11.59 7.50 -13.72
C VAL A 366 10.89 6.63 -14.76
N LYS A 367 9.55 6.58 -14.75
CA LYS A 367 8.72 5.67 -15.58
C LYS A 367 9.20 4.22 -15.49
N PRO A 368 9.18 3.61 -14.28
CA PRO A 368 9.76 2.29 -14.07
C PRO A 368 8.93 1.17 -14.73
N ASP A 369 9.61 0.11 -15.16
CA ASP A 369 8.98 -1.15 -15.57
C ASP A 369 8.56 -2.01 -14.37
N LEU A 370 9.18 -1.76 -13.21
CA LEU A 370 8.91 -2.42 -11.93
C LEU A 370 9.21 -1.49 -10.75
N VAL A 371 8.31 -1.45 -9.77
CA VAL A 371 8.57 -0.88 -8.44
C VAL A 371 8.84 -1.98 -7.41
N VAL A 372 9.96 -1.87 -6.69
CA VAL A 372 10.29 -2.73 -5.55
C VAL A 372 10.24 -1.90 -4.27
N LEU A 373 9.29 -2.24 -3.40
CA LEU A 373 9.16 -1.66 -2.06
C LEU A 373 10.00 -2.49 -1.08
N SER A 374 11.14 -1.98 -0.64
CA SER A 374 12.16 -2.77 0.06
C SER A 374 12.08 -2.70 1.60
N GLY A 375 10.87 -2.80 2.16
CA GLY A 375 10.58 -2.86 3.60
C GLY A 375 10.26 -1.52 4.26
N ASP A 376 9.63 -1.60 5.43
CA ASP A 376 9.13 -0.49 6.25
C ASP A 376 8.14 0.40 5.48
N GLN A 377 7.13 -0.23 4.89
CA GLN A 377 6.02 0.45 4.24
C GLN A 377 5.12 1.12 5.30
N LEU A 378 4.97 0.48 6.45
CA LEU A 378 4.24 0.96 7.63
C LEU A 378 5.23 1.60 8.62
N ASN A 379 4.82 2.67 9.30
CA ASN A 379 5.66 3.37 10.29
C ASN A 379 5.89 2.57 11.59
N GLY A 380 5.06 1.56 11.87
CA GLY A 380 4.99 0.94 13.18
C GLY A 380 4.62 1.96 14.27
N GLN A 381 5.23 1.79 15.44
CA GLN A 381 5.20 2.79 16.53
C GLN A 381 3.79 3.24 16.90
N GLU A 382 2.86 2.29 16.94
CA GLU A 382 1.43 2.49 17.18
C GLU A 382 0.69 3.30 16.09
N THR A 383 1.36 3.92 15.12
CA THR A 383 0.73 4.84 14.14
C THR A 383 0.17 4.16 12.88
N SER A 384 0.64 2.95 12.55
CA SER A 384 0.23 2.12 11.40
C SER A 384 -0.73 0.99 11.79
N TRP A 385 -1.56 1.25 12.80
CA TRP A 385 -2.43 0.28 13.47
C TRP A 385 -3.49 -0.39 12.59
N ASP A 386 -3.79 0.16 11.41
CA ASP A 386 -4.57 -0.51 10.38
C ASP A 386 -3.77 -0.63 9.08
N ALA A 387 -3.15 -1.79 8.86
CA ALA A 387 -2.29 -2.03 7.70
C ALA A 387 -3.03 -1.83 6.38
N GLN A 388 -4.32 -2.22 6.30
CA GLN A 388 -5.10 -2.07 5.08
C GLN A 388 -5.18 -0.60 4.66
N SER A 389 -5.54 0.28 5.60
CA SER A 389 -5.63 1.72 5.33
C SER A 389 -4.27 2.30 4.91
N VAL A 390 -3.16 1.86 5.52
CA VAL A 390 -1.81 2.32 5.13
C VAL A 390 -1.42 1.86 3.72
N ILE A 391 -1.60 0.58 3.40
CA ILE A 391 -1.26 0.00 2.10
C ILE A 391 -2.07 0.67 0.98
N LEU A 392 -3.34 0.97 1.24
CA LEU A 392 -4.23 1.62 0.29
C LEU A 392 -3.96 3.12 0.08
N LYS A 393 -2.97 3.71 0.76
CA LYS A 393 -2.45 5.06 0.41
C LYS A 393 -1.58 5.03 -0.83
N TRP A 394 -0.64 4.10 -0.91
CA TRP A 394 0.41 4.11 -1.93
C TRP A 394 0.22 3.05 -3.02
N ALA A 395 -0.45 1.91 -2.74
CA ALA A 395 -0.63 0.86 -3.74
C ALA A 395 -1.41 1.34 -4.99
N PRO A 396 -2.50 2.14 -4.86
CA PRO A 396 -3.22 2.69 -6.01
C PRO A 396 -2.34 3.53 -6.93
N LEU A 397 -1.40 4.31 -6.37
CA LEU A 397 -0.49 5.11 -7.18
C LEU A 397 0.27 4.27 -8.21
N LEU A 398 0.59 3.02 -7.86
CA LEU A 398 1.33 2.10 -8.73
C LEU A 398 0.40 1.45 -9.74
N TYR A 399 -0.68 0.82 -9.26
CA TYR A 399 -1.46 -0.04 -10.13
C TYR A 399 -2.42 0.73 -11.06
N GLU A 400 -2.85 1.94 -10.70
CA GLU A 400 -3.63 2.80 -11.58
C GLU A 400 -2.78 3.34 -12.73
N ARG A 401 -1.47 3.49 -12.52
CA ARG A 401 -0.48 3.85 -13.55
C ARG A 401 -0.02 2.65 -14.39
N GLY A 402 -0.59 1.46 -14.16
CA GLY A 402 -0.21 0.25 -14.90
C GLY A 402 1.16 -0.32 -14.53
N ILE A 403 1.74 0.09 -13.39
CA ILE A 403 3.10 -0.29 -12.98
C ILE A 403 3.03 -1.57 -12.12
N PRO A 404 3.69 -2.67 -12.54
CA PRO A 404 3.86 -3.85 -11.71
C PRO A 404 4.70 -3.55 -10.48
N TRP A 405 4.34 -4.13 -9.34
CA TRP A 405 5.00 -3.82 -8.08
C TRP A 405 5.10 -5.02 -7.15
N THR A 406 6.09 -4.98 -6.27
CA THR A 406 6.37 -6.07 -5.33
C THR A 406 7.01 -5.54 -4.06
N VAL A 407 6.99 -6.34 -2.98
CA VAL A 407 7.42 -5.91 -1.64
C VAL A 407 8.40 -6.89 -1.01
N VAL A 408 9.23 -6.38 -0.13
CA VAL A 408 9.90 -7.13 0.94
C VAL A 408 9.47 -6.50 2.25
N PHE A 409 9.28 -7.28 3.32
CA PHE A 409 8.91 -6.71 4.61
C PHE A 409 10.12 -6.18 5.37
N GLY A 410 9.92 -5.07 6.08
CA GLY A 410 10.85 -4.51 7.04
C GLY A 410 10.47 -4.80 8.48
N ASN A 411 11.22 -4.23 9.42
CA ASN A 411 11.01 -4.49 10.84
C ASN A 411 9.81 -3.75 11.43
N HIS A 412 9.41 -2.60 10.87
CA HIS A 412 8.26 -1.84 11.32
C HIS A 412 6.92 -2.37 10.77
N ASP A 413 6.95 -3.19 9.72
CA ASP A 413 5.73 -3.65 9.04
C ASP A 413 4.86 -4.59 9.90
N GLU A 414 5.38 -5.18 10.97
CA GLU A 414 4.59 -6.00 11.91
C GLU A 414 4.35 -5.31 13.27
N GLU A 415 4.83 -4.08 13.44
CA GLU A 415 4.72 -3.37 14.71
C GLU A 415 3.31 -2.79 14.93
N GLU A 416 2.59 -3.38 15.89
CA GLU A 416 1.33 -2.85 16.42
C GLU A 416 0.23 -2.56 15.38
N THR A 417 0.05 -3.48 14.44
CA THR A 417 -0.93 -3.37 13.36
C THR A 417 -2.00 -4.47 13.39
N THR A 418 -3.15 -4.23 12.72
CA THR A 418 -4.27 -5.19 12.63
C THR A 418 -3.94 -6.43 11.81
N LEU A 419 -2.97 -6.35 10.89
CA LEU A 419 -2.59 -7.47 10.02
C LEU A 419 -1.11 -7.83 10.21
N ALA A 420 -0.84 -9.07 10.60
CA ALA A 420 0.49 -9.65 10.47
C ALA A 420 0.94 -9.73 9.00
N ARG A 421 2.22 -10.02 8.76
CA ARG A 421 2.82 -10.09 7.41
C ARG A 421 2.06 -11.02 6.46
N GLU A 422 1.55 -12.15 6.95
CA GLU A 422 0.70 -13.08 6.19
C GLU A 422 -0.58 -12.40 5.70
N GLY A 423 -1.25 -11.66 6.59
CA GLY A 423 -2.47 -10.92 6.30
C GLY A 423 -2.23 -9.79 5.30
N GLN A 424 -1.13 -9.05 5.46
CA GLN A 424 -0.72 -8.01 4.51
C GLN A 424 -0.38 -8.59 3.14
N MET A 425 0.38 -9.69 3.08
CA MET A 425 0.66 -10.40 1.83
C MET A 425 -0.63 -10.91 1.17
N ASN A 426 -1.58 -11.42 1.95
CA ASN A 426 -2.88 -11.82 1.44
C ASN A 426 -3.66 -10.64 0.85
N LEU A 427 -3.70 -9.50 1.55
CA LEU A 427 -4.30 -8.26 1.04
C LEU A 427 -3.68 -7.83 -0.28
N MET A 428 -2.35 -7.71 -0.34
CA MET A 428 -1.65 -7.23 -1.54
C MET A 428 -1.82 -8.17 -2.74
N ARG A 429 -1.95 -9.49 -2.53
CA ARG A 429 -2.30 -10.45 -3.61
C ARG A 429 -3.67 -10.24 -4.22
N HIS A 430 -4.58 -9.55 -3.53
CA HIS A 430 -5.89 -9.15 -4.05
C HIS A 430 -5.87 -7.73 -4.64
N LEU A 431 -4.69 -7.10 -4.77
CA LEU A 431 -4.53 -5.81 -5.44
C LEU A 431 -4.00 -5.98 -6.88
N PRO A 432 -4.41 -5.11 -7.83
CA PRO A 432 -3.96 -5.20 -9.21
C PRO A 432 -2.44 -5.09 -9.34
N LEU A 433 -1.88 -5.85 -10.29
CA LEU A 433 -0.46 -5.79 -10.71
C LEU A 433 0.57 -6.12 -9.61
N PHE A 434 0.12 -6.60 -8.44
CA PHE A 434 1.03 -7.10 -7.42
C PHE A 434 1.70 -8.40 -7.86
N MET A 435 3.01 -8.48 -7.63
CA MET A 435 3.84 -9.61 -8.03
C MET A 435 4.45 -10.37 -6.84
N GLY A 436 4.21 -9.97 -5.60
CA GLY A 436 4.73 -10.70 -4.44
C GLY A 436 4.00 -12.02 -4.20
N GLU A 437 4.64 -12.92 -3.48
CA GLU A 437 4.02 -14.16 -2.99
C GLU A 437 4.54 -14.47 -1.58
N PRO A 438 3.76 -15.19 -0.74
CA PRO A 438 4.18 -15.53 0.63
C PRO A 438 5.44 -16.40 0.67
N GLY A 439 5.76 -17.10 -0.40
CA GLY A 439 6.82 -18.11 -0.42
C GLY A 439 6.34 -19.46 0.15
N PRO A 440 7.24 -20.46 0.22
CA PRO A 440 6.90 -21.77 0.77
C PRO A 440 6.67 -21.70 2.28
N SER A 441 5.61 -22.35 2.77
CA SER A 441 5.28 -22.38 4.22
C SER A 441 6.31 -23.13 5.08
N SER A 442 7.23 -23.87 4.47
CA SER A 442 8.32 -24.58 5.15
C SER A 442 9.60 -23.75 5.29
N VAL A 443 9.59 -22.50 4.82
CA VAL A 443 10.72 -21.58 4.87
C VAL A 443 10.35 -20.43 5.81
N ALA A 444 11.24 -20.08 6.73
CA ALA A 444 11.02 -19.03 7.70
C ALA A 444 10.77 -17.66 7.03
N GLY A 445 9.82 -16.91 7.58
CA GLY A 445 9.44 -15.58 7.09
C GLY A 445 8.43 -15.63 5.94
N ILE A 446 7.82 -14.49 5.64
CA ILE A 446 6.81 -14.32 4.59
C ILE A 446 7.35 -13.39 3.53
N GLY A 447 7.23 -13.77 2.26
CA GLY A 447 7.78 -12.97 1.16
C GLY A 447 9.13 -13.46 0.66
N ASN A 448 9.44 -14.75 0.85
CA ASN A 448 10.59 -15.40 0.22
C ASN A 448 10.22 -15.90 -1.18
N TYR A 449 10.60 -15.18 -2.24
CA TYR A 449 10.24 -15.53 -3.62
C TYR A 449 11.23 -15.06 -4.69
N VAL A 450 11.00 -15.52 -5.92
CA VAL A 450 11.84 -15.19 -7.08
C VAL A 450 10.98 -14.64 -8.21
N ARG A 451 11.45 -13.57 -8.86
CA ARG A 451 10.92 -13.09 -10.14
C ARG A 451 12.04 -12.99 -11.16
N SER A 452 11.73 -13.32 -12.40
CA SER A 452 12.71 -13.25 -13.49
C SER A 452 12.21 -12.35 -14.60
N ILE A 453 13.12 -11.55 -15.15
CA ILE A 453 12.87 -10.75 -16.34
C ILE A 453 13.22 -11.61 -17.54
N ARG A 454 12.24 -11.80 -18.41
CA ARG A 454 12.34 -12.71 -19.55
C ARG A 454 12.76 -11.97 -20.82
N SER A 455 13.13 -12.73 -21.84
CA SER A 455 13.42 -12.21 -23.17
C SER A 455 12.22 -11.40 -23.73
N PRO A 456 12.47 -10.46 -24.67
CA PRO A 456 11.40 -9.65 -25.24
C PRO A 456 10.33 -10.53 -25.88
N SER A 457 9.06 -10.13 -25.77
CA SER A 457 7.95 -10.92 -26.35
C SER A 457 8.13 -11.13 -27.86
N ALA A 458 8.63 -10.13 -28.57
CA ALA A 458 8.90 -10.22 -30.01
C ALA A 458 10.11 -11.09 -30.38
N ALA A 459 10.88 -11.60 -29.41
CA ALA A 459 11.92 -12.61 -29.66
C ALA A 459 11.31 -13.97 -30.03
N GLY A 460 10.09 -14.26 -29.56
CA GLY A 460 9.43 -15.56 -29.74
C GLY A 460 10.07 -16.71 -28.96
N ASP A 461 11.10 -16.43 -28.15
CA ASP A 461 11.61 -17.33 -27.12
C ASP A 461 11.12 -16.88 -25.74
N ASP A 462 11.32 -17.73 -24.73
CA ASP A 462 10.86 -17.47 -23.37
C ASP A 462 11.96 -17.80 -22.37
N VAL A 463 13.08 -17.08 -22.47
CA VAL A 463 14.29 -17.30 -21.67
C VAL A 463 14.31 -16.33 -20.50
N ALA A 464 14.59 -16.79 -19.28
CA ALA A 464 14.87 -15.90 -18.15
C ALA A 464 16.28 -15.32 -18.32
N LEU A 465 16.38 -13.99 -18.43
CA LEU A 465 17.65 -13.30 -18.71
C LEU A 465 18.22 -12.58 -17.49
N PHE A 466 17.37 -12.31 -16.48
CA PHE A 466 17.77 -11.71 -15.21
C PHE A 466 16.88 -12.22 -14.06
N ASN A 467 17.45 -12.46 -12.88
CA ASN A 467 16.73 -12.95 -11.71
C ASN A 467 16.71 -11.92 -10.57
N MET A 468 15.62 -11.89 -9.82
CA MET A 468 15.46 -11.08 -8.62
C MET A 468 14.96 -11.98 -7.50
N TYR A 469 15.72 -12.05 -6.42
CA TYR A 469 15.39 -12.78 -5.20
C TYR A 469 14.91 -11.80 -4.15
N PHE A 470 13.79 -12.11 -3.51
CA PHE A 470 13.22 -11.31 -2.43
C PHE A 470 13.23 -12.16 -1.16
N LEU A 471 13.82 -11.65 -0.09
CA LEU A 471 14.06 -12.41 1.15
C LEU A 471 13.54 -11.63 2.35
N ASP A 472 12.74 -12.30 3.18
CA ASP A 472 12.28 -11.74 4.45
C ASP A 472 13.40 -11.79 5.48
N SER A 473 13.96 -10.63 5.82
CA SER A 473 14.99 -10.51 6.86
C SER A 473 14.44 -10.53 8.28
N HIS A 474 13.11 -10.69 8.45
CA HIS A 474 12.37 -10.63 9.71
C HIS A 474 12.36 -9.22 10.32
N ALA A 475 11.79 -9.09 11.54
CA ALA A 475 11.78 -7.84 12.31
C ALA A 475 12.87 -7.88 13.41
N ASN A 476 12.44 -7.81 14.67
CA ASN A 476 13.30 -7.90 15.84
C ASN A 476 13.30 -9.32 16.40
N VAL A 477 14.44 -9.74 16.96
CA VAL A 477 14.55 -11.01 17.70
C VAL A 477 13.56 -10.97 18.87
N ARG A 478 12.71 -11.99 18.98
CA ARG A 478 11.81 -12.14 20.13
C ARG A 478 12.63 -12.47 21.38
N ASN A 479 12.97 -11.45 22.15
CA ASN A 479 13.76 -11.60 23.37
C ASN A 479 12.96 -12.33 24.46
N VAL A 480 13.44 -13.50 24.88
CA VAL A 480 12.92 -14.24 26.04
C VAL A 480 13.23 -13.54 27.36
N ASN A 481 14.27 -12.70 27.38
CA ASN A 481 14.63 -11.87 28.53
C ASN A 481 14.07 -10.45 28.32
N PRO A 482 13.09 -9.99 29.11
CA PRO A 482 12.50 -8.66 28.96
C PRO A 482 13.48 -7.50 29.23
N TRP A 483 14.65 -7.77 29.80
CA TRP A 483 15.69 -6.78 30.05
C TRP A 483 16.76 -6.70 28.96
N ALA A 484 16.74 -7.62 27.99
CA ALA A 484 17.68 -7.59 26.88
C ALA A 484 17.25 -6.51 25.88
N LYS A 485 18.21 -5.67 25.46
CA LYS A 485 17.94 -4.68 24.40
C LYS A 485 17.46 -5.40 23.14
N PRO A 486 16.40 -4.91 22.47
CA PRO A 486 15.97 -5.48 21.20
C PRO A 486 17.12 -5.43 20.19
N SER A 487 17.23 -6.47 19.37
CA SER A 487 18.18 -6.55 18.26
C SER A 487 17.45 -7.01 17.02
N TYR A 488 17.87 -6.52 15.86
CA TYR A 488 17.35 -6.98 14.57
C TYR A 488 17.58 -8.48 14.38
N ASP A 489 16.58 -9.13 13.82
CA ASP A 489 16.65 -10.54 13.48
C ASP A 489 17.40 -10.74 12.15
N TYR A 490 17.56 -11.99 11.72
CA TYR A 490 18.45 -12.38 10.63
C TYR A 490 17.86 -13.52 9.78
N LEU A 491 18.37 -13.67 8.55
CA LEU A 491 18.00 -14.75 7.63
C LEU A 491 18.31 -16.13 8.23
N LYS A 492 17.33 -17.02 8.23
CA LYS A 492 17.44 -18.36 8.84
C LYS A 492 18.11 -19.37 7.91
N PRO A 493 18.74 -20.45 8.46
CA PRO A 493 19.42 -21.46 7.64
C PRO A 493 18.55 -22.11 6.56
N ASP A 494 17.27 -22.31 6.81
CA ASP A 494 16.30 -22.83 5.84
C ASP A 494 16.02 -21.84 4.69
N GLN A 495 16.02 -20.53 4.94
CA GLN A 495 15.98 -19.51 3.89
C GLN A 495 17.23 -19.53 3.00
N ILE A 496 18.41 -19.71 3.60
CA ILE A 496 19.68 -19.86 2.86
C ILE A 496 19.62 -21.10 1.97
N ASN A 497 19.16 -22.24 2.50
CA ASN A 497 19.02 -23.48 1.74
C ASN A 497 17.99 -23.36 0.62
N TRP A 498 16.86 -22.69 0.89
CA TRP A 498 15.86 -22.38 -0.13
C TRP A 498 16.44 -21.53 -1.25
N PHE A 499 17.15 -20.44 -0.91
CA PHE A 499 17.80 -19.57 -1.89
C PHE A 499 18.76 -20.35 -2.80
N ARG A 500 19.63 -21.17 -2.21
CA ARG A 500 20.57 -22.02 -2.96
C ARG A 500 19.85 -23.01 -3.87
N GLY A 501 18.80 -23.66 -3.37
CA GLY A 501 17.97 -24.57 -4.16
C GLY A 501 17.34 -23.88 -5.37
N ARG A 502 16.80 -22.66 -5.18
CA ARG A 502 16.26 -21.86 -6.28
C ARG A 502 17.33 -21.45 -7.29
N SER A 503 18.46 -20.96 -6.82
CA SER A 503 19.59 -20.57 -7.69
C SER A 503 20.13 -21.76 -8.50
N ALA A 504 20.23 -22.96 -7.90
CA ALA A 504 20.68 -24.17 -8.58
C ALA A 504 19.72 -24.66 -9.68
N GLN A 505 18.42 -24.32 -9.57
CA GLN A 505 17.40 -24.64 -10.58
C GLN A 505 17.41 -23.65 -11.77
N MET A 506 18.19 -22.56 -11.70
CA MET A 506 18.23 -21.57 -12.77
C MET A 506 18.86 -22.16 -14.03
N LYS A 507 18.08 -22.15 -15.11
CA LYS A 507 18.52 -22.67 -16.41
C LYS A 507 19.64 -21.78 -16.96
N THR A 508 20.76 -22.40 -17.31
CA THR A 508 21.85 -21.71 -18.01
C THR A 508 21.49 -21.45 -19.46
N TYR A 509 22.10 -20.43 -20.03
CA TYR A 509 22.08 -20.16 -21.46
C TYR A 509 23.40 -19.55 -21.90
N THR A 510 23.64 -19.50 -23.21
CA THR A 510 24.83 -18.84 -23.76
C THR A 510 24.74 -17.33 -23.53
N ARG A 511 25.57 -16.81 -22.62
CA ARG A 511 25.67 -15.40 -22.28
C ARG A 511 26.84 -14.72 -23.00
N PRO A 512 26.70 -13.46 -23.45
CA PRO A 512 25.49 -12.63 -23.46
C PRO A 512 24.36 -13.13 -24.37
N TYR A 513 23.11 -12.84 -24.00
CA TYR A 513 21.95 -13.16 -24.84
C TYR A 513 22.03 -12.47 -26.20
N THR A 514 21.80 -13.24 -27.27
CA THR A 514 21.75 -12.71 -28.64
C THR A 514 20.32 -12.77 -29.16
N PRO A 515 19.62 -11.63 -29.33
CA PRO A 515 18.24 -11.63 -29.79
C PRO A 515 18.16 -12.11 -31.26
N PRO A 516 17.06 -12.76 -31.66
CA PRO A 516 16.85 -13.16 -33.05
C PRO A 516 16.87 -11.96 -34.01
N ARG A 517 17.37 -12.16 -35.25
CA ARG A 517 17.58 -11.11 -36.27
C ARG A 517 16.37 -10.21 -36.57
N GLN A 518 15.16 -10.70 -36.32
CA GLN A 518 13.91 -9.97 -36.57
C GLN A 518 13.75 -8.76 -35.61
N LEU A 519 14.24 -8.86 -34.36
CA LEU A 519 14.28 -7.73 -33.42
C LEU A 519 15.29 -6.65 -33.84
N ILE A 520 16.41 -7.08 -34.42
CA ILE A 520 17.51 -6.19 -34.85
C ILE A 520 17.12 -5.35 -36.08
N THR A 521 16.18 -5.83 -36.90
CA THR A 521 15.80 -5.20 -38.18
C THR A 521 14.67 -4.18 -38.07
N ALA A 522 13.85 -4.21 -37.01
CA ALA A 522 12.78 -3.24 -36.79
C ALA A 522 13.28 -1.80 -36.54
N ASN A 523 14.51 -1.64 -36.03
CA ASN A 523 15.13 -0.32 -35.81
C ASN A 523 15.89 0.24 -37.03
N ARG A 524 15.90 -0.47 -38.16
CA ARG A 524 16.38 0.08 -39.44
C ARG A 524 15.20 0.44 -40.33
N VAL A 525 14.61 1.61 -40.09
CA VAL A 525 13.87 2.31 -41.15
C VAL A 525 14.82 2.44 -42.34
N SER A 526 14.54 1.69 -43.41
CA SER A 526 15.37 1.69 -44.60
C SER A 526 15.32 3.07 -45.24
N SER A 527 16.40 3.85 -45.10
CA SER A 527 16.65 5.00 -45.95
C SER A 527 17.15 4.50 -47.31
N ASN A 528 16.30 3.79 -48.05
CA ASN A 528 16.58 3.43 -49.44
C ASN A 528 16.43 4.67 -50.35
N ARG A 529 17.33 5.64 -50.19
CA ARG A 529 17.63 6.62 -51.24
C ARG A 529 18.56 5.95 -52.25
N ARG A 530 17.96 5.40 -53.32
CA ARG A 530 18.70 5.10 -54.55
C ARG A 530 19.33 6.41 -55.08
N PRO A 531 20.58 6.41 -55.54
CA PRO A 531 21.21 7.58 -56.14
C PRO A 531 20.54 7.91 -57.48
N GLY A 532 19.94 9.09 -57.57
CA GLY A 532 19.24 9.57 -58.76
C GLY A 532 20.20 9.96 -59.88
N ARG A 533 19.99 9.37 -61.06
CA ARG A 533 20.52 9.81 -62.36
C ARG A 533 19.90 11.18 -62.74
N PRO A 534 20.62 12.10 -63.42
CA PRO A 534 20.28 13.53 -63.43
C PRO A 534 19.03 13.85 -64.26
N LYS A 535 18.21 14.79 -63.75
CA LYS A 535 16.97 15.28 -64.37
C LYS A 535 17.24 16.17 -65.59
N LYS A 536 16.58 15.88 -66.72
CA LYS A 536 16.37 16.84 -67.83
C LYS A 536 15.25 17.83 -67.44
N LYS A 537 15.42 19.08 -67.89
CA LYS A 537 14.56 20.25 -67.67
C LYS A 537 13.16 20.15 -68.33
N PRO A 538 12.17 20.96 -67.89
CA PRO A 538 10.74 20.69 -68.05
C PRO A 538 10.14 21.36 -69.30
N ALA A 539 9.01 20.82 -69.78
CA ALA A 539 8.10 21.49 -70.69
C ALA A 539 6.76 21.78 -69.99
N ARG A 540 6.23 22.97 -70.26
CA ARG A 540 5.04 23.62 -69.68
C ARG A 540 3.71 22.98 -70.11
N PRO A 541 2.59 23.29 -69.41
CA PRO A 541 1.30 22.60 -69.51
C PRO A 541 0.29 23.29 -70.46
N PRO A 542 -0.86 22.64 -70.72
CA PRO A 542 -2.16 23.30 -70.72
C PRO A 542 -3.14 22.56 -69.78
N ALA A 543 -3.82 23.19 -68.82
CA ALA A 543 -4.88 24.21 -68.86
C ALA A 543 -6.30 23.62 -69.06
N GLY A 544 -7.12 23.75 -68.00
CA GLY A 544 -8.59 23.64 -67.97
C GLY A 544 -9.12 22.21 -67.86
N SER A 545 -10.21 21.90 -67.16
CA SER A 545 -11.12 22.65 -66.29
C SER A 545 -12.12 21.64 -65.72
N ASP A 546 -12.74 22.01 -64.60
CA ASP A 546 -14.04 21.55 -64.12
C ASP A 546 -14.18 20.20 -63.41
N GLY A 547 -14.46 20.31 -62.11
CA GLY A 547 -14.81 19.22 -61.21
C GLY A 547 -16.32 18.94 -61.25
N GLY A 548 -16.66 17.70 -61.59
CA GLY A 548 -17.96 17.09 -61.38
C GLY A 548 -17.89 16.05 -60.25
N ARG A 549 -18.88 16.11 -59.37
CA ARG A 549 -19.06 15.36 -58.12
C ARG A 549 -18.94 13.81 -58.20
N ARG A 550 -18.59 13.25 -57.03
CA ARG A 550 -19.25 12.12 -56.30
C ARG A 550 -18.49 10.78 -56.23
N LEU A 551 -17.87 10.50 -55.08
CA LEU A 551 -17.73 9.17 -54.45
C LEU A 551 -17.92 9.38 -52.93
N VAL A 552 -19.04 8.96 -52.35
CA VAL A 552 -19.24 7.66 -51.67
C VAL A 552 -18.17 7.44 -50.59
N ARG A 553 -18.53 7.85 -49.38
CA ARG A 553 -17.85 7.57 -48.12
C ARG A 553 -18.41 6.23 -47.61
N LEU A 554 -17.56 5.21 -47.52
CA LEU A 554 -17.82 4.00 -46.73
C LEU A 554 -16.78 3.99 -45.60
N THR A 555 -17.33 4.06 -44.39
CA THR A 555 -16.70 4.11 -43.08
C THR A 555 -16.29 2.72 -42.63
N LYS A 556 -15.06 2.58 -42.12
CA LYS A 556 -14.76 1.66 -41.02
C LYS A 556 -13.47 2.11 -40.31
N ARG A 557 -13.65 2.87 -39.22
CA ARG A 557 -12.68 3.14 -38.15
C ARG A 557 -13.47 3.68 -36.97
N GLN A 558 -13.76 2.79 -36.04
CA GLN A 558 -14.10 3.06 -34.64
C GLN A 558 -13.56 1.81 -33.94
N ASP A 559 -12.59 2.04 -33.04
CA ASP A 559 -12.09 1.16 -31.97
C ASP A 559 -10.72 1.66 -31.41
N GLU A 560 -10.22 2.84 -31.83
CA GLU A 560 -9.01 3.46 -31.24
C GLU A 560 -9.25 4.84 -30.59
N ASP A 561 -10.42 5.47 -30.75
CA ASP A 561 -10.69 6.82 -30.22
C ASP A 561 -11.32 6.83 -28.81
N SER A 562 -11.73 5.68 -28.25
CA SER A 562 -12.39 5.62 -26.94
C SER A 562 -11.42 5.58 -25.74
N LEU A 563 -10.15 5.22 -25.95
CA LEU A 563 -9.13 5.22 -24.90
C LEU A 563 -8.36 6.56 -24.80
N ALA A 564 -8.32 7.35 -25.88
CA ALA A 564 -7.68 8.66 -25.88
C ALA A 564 -8.57 9.74 -25.23
N ASN A 565 -9.89 9.71 -25.49
CA ASN A 565 -10.81 10.71 -24.93
C ASN A 565 -11.06 10.55 -23.42
N LEU A 566 -10.85 9.36 -22.84
CA LEU A 566 -10.92 9.15 -21.39
C LEU A 566 -9.68 9.70 -20.66
N ASN A 567 -8.51 9.78 -21.30
CA ASN A 567 -7.34 10.39 -20.69
C ASN A 567 -7.43 11.94 -20.70
N ASP A 568 -7.94 12.53 -21.78
CA ASP A 568 -8.00 13.99 -21.92
C ASP A 568 -9.07 14.64 -21.01
N GLU A 569 -10.19 13.97 -20.73
CA GLU A 569 -11.23 14.46 -19.81
C GLU A 569 -10.80 14.37 -18.33
N TRP A 570 -9.93 13.41 -17.97
CA TRP A 570 -9.49 13.19 -16.59
C TRP A 570 -8.26 14.04 -16.22
N GLU A 571 -7.34 14.26 -17.17
CA GLU A 571 -6.25 15.24 -16.99
C GLU A 571 -6.81 16.66 -16.80
N GLN A 572 -7.89 17.03 -17.51
CA GLN A 572 -8.49 18.36 -17.36
C GLN A 572 -9.29 18.53 -16.06
N ALA A 573 -9.98 17.49 -15.58
CA ALA A 573 -10.72 17.54 -14.33
C ALA A 573 -9.80 17.65 -13.10
N GLY A 574 -8.75 16.82 -13.03
CA GLY A 574 -7.79 16.88 -11.92
C GLY A 574 -6.94 18.16 -11.90
N VAL A 575 -6.61 18.70 -13.08
CA VAL A 575 -5.89 19.98 -13.18
C VAL A 575 -6.80 21.18 -12.87
N GLN A 576 -8.10 21.13 -13.21
CA GLN A 576 -9.04 22.19 -12.85
C GLN A 576 -9.31 22.25 -11.35
N GLU A 577 -9.49 21.11 -10.68
CA GLU A 577 -9.73 21.04 -9.24
C GLU A 577 -8.51 21.56 -8.44
N LEU A 578 -7.29 21.28 -8.92
CA LEU A 578 -6.05 21.82 -8.35
C LEU A 578 -5.85 23.32 -8.63
N GLN A 579 -6.27 23.80 -9.80
CA GLN A 579 -6.21 25.24 -10.13
C GLN A 579 -7.25 26.06 -9.37
N GLU A 580 -8.41 25.49 -9.04
CA GLU A 580 -9.41 26.14 -8.18
C GLU A 580 -8.91 26.24 -6.73
N LEU A 581 -8.27 25.19 -6.20
CA LEU A 581 -7.62 25.21 -4.89
C LEU A 581 -6.46 26.22 -4.81
N GLU A 582 -5.64 26.34 -5.86
CA GLU A 582 -4.56 27.35 -5.91
C GLU A 582 -5.13 28.79 -5.96
N LYS A 583 -6.31 28.95 -6.56
CA LYS A 583 -7.00 30.25 -6.69
C LYS A 583 -7.69 30.65 -5.39
N GLU A 584 -8.24 29.69 -4.65
CA GLU A 584 -8.74 29.91 -3.28
C GLU A 584 -7.59 30.27 -2.32
N MET A 585 -6.46 29.59 -2.40
CA MET A 585 -5.27 29.93 -1.62
C MET A 585 -4.75 31.36 -1.90
N LYS A 586 -4.72 31.78 -3.16
CA LYS A 586 -4.32 33.16 -3.52
C LYS A 586 -5.33 34.20 -3.01
N ALA A 587 -6.63 33.89 -3.04
CA ALA A 587 -7.67 34.79 -2.54
C ALA A 587 -7.59 34.99 -1.02
N ASP A 588 -7.27 33.95 -0.26
CA ASP A 588 -7.09 34.04 1.20
C ASP A 588 -5.80 34.78 1.58
N THR A 589 -4.73 34.63 0.79
CA THR A 589 -3.47 35.35 1.03
C THR A 589 -3.59 36.86 0.75
N GLU A 590 -4.42 37.26 -0.21
CA GLU A 590 -4.68 38.68 -0.53
C GLU A 590 -5.69 39.34 0.44
N ALA A 591 -6.56 38.55 1.09
CA ALA A 591 -7.52 39.05 2.08
C ALA A 591 -6.85 39.37 3.45
N GLU A 592 -5.74 38.72 3.78
CA GLU A 592 -5.06 38.88 5.09
C GLU A 592 -4.02 40.02 5.12
N PHE A 593 -3.60 40.53 3.95
CA PHE A 593 -2.64 41.65 3.84
C PHE A 593 -3.25 43.03 3.53
N GLY A 594 -4.59 43.12 3.50
CA GLY A 594 -5.35 44.29 3.07
C GLY A 594 -6.01 45.12 4.17
N ALA A 595 -5.53 45.14 5.41
CA ALA A 595 -6.12 45.96 6.47
C ALA A 595 -5.12 46.57 7.47
N ALA A 596 -4.75 47.83 7.17
CA ALA A 596 -4.50 48.96 8.07
C ALA A 596 -3.26 48.99 8.99
N VAL A 597 -2.45 50.02 8.71
CA VAL A 597 -1.39 50.68 9.49
C VAL A 597 -1.99 51.85 10.30
N ASP A 598 -1.23 52.32 11.31
CA ASP A 598 -1.37 53.48 12.22
C ASP A 598 -1.72 53.04 13.67
N ASP A 599 -1.02 53.36 14.77
CA ASP A 599 -0.22 54.53 15.16
C ASP A 599 0.71 54.22 16.38
N ASP A 600 1.61 55.16 16.62
CA ASP A 600 2.79 55.36 17.46
C ASP A 600 2.91 54.86 18.93
N SER A 601 4.18 54.53 19.24
CA SER A 601 5.00 54.99 20.39
C SER A 601 5.45 54.01 21.49
N LEU A 602 6.74 54.17 21.80
CA LEU A 602 7.50 53.86 23.03
C LEU A 602 8.36 52.57 23.05
N THR A 603 9.61 52.73 22.60
CA THR A 603 10.80 52.04 23.16
C THR A 603 11.30 52.82 24.40
N PRO A 604 12.04 52.23 25.38
CA PRO A 604 13.46 51.91 25.14
C PRO A 604 14.09 50.72 25.92
N ALA A 605 15.04 50.08 25.22
CA ALA A 605 16.42 49.74 25.63
C ALA A 605 16.78 48.62 26.66
N VAL A 606 17.55 47.63 26.15
CA VAL A 606 18.87 47.07 26.60
C VAL A 606 18.90 46.41 28.02
N GLU A 607 19.28 45.13 28.25
CA GLU A 607 20.54 44.35 28.09
C GLU A 607 20.24 42.83 28.33
N PRO A 608 21.16 41.90 28.00
CA PRO A 608 21.00 40.44 28.12
C PRO A 608 21.55 39.86 29.44
N TYR A 609 20.96 38.77 29.95
CA TYR A 609 21.54 37.96 31.05
C TYR A 609 20.93 36.54 30.98
N ASP A 610 21.69 35.52 30.57
CA ASP A 610 22.58 34.67 31.39
C ASP A 610 21.79 33.71 32.32
N GLY A 611 22.06 32.41 32.16
CA GLY A 611 21.24 31.35 32.72
C GLY A 611 21.65 30.98 34.13
N SER A 612 20.66 30.86 35.01
CA SER A 612 20.53 29.75 35.97
C SER A 612 19.32 30.00 36.87
N GLU A 613 18.38 29.05 36.91
CA GLU A 613 17.94 28.44 38.16
C GLU A 613 17.03 27.24 37.86
N ILE A 614 17.43 26.11 38.45
CA ILE A 614 16.76 24.81 38.45
C ILE A 614 15.77 24.80 39.62
N VAL A 615 14.53 24.39 39.37
CA VAL A 615 13.70 23.72 40.37
C VAL A 615 13.14 22.44 39.74
N GLU A 616 13.42 21.32 40.39
CA GLU A 616 13.17 19.94 39.97
C GLU A 616 11.68 19.51 40.14
N THR A 617 11.14 18.89 39.06
CA THR A 617 10.35 17.62 38.93
C THR A 617 9.01 17.39 39.69
N PRO A 618 8.14 16.41 39.28
CA PRO A 618 8.33 15.34 38.27
C PRO A 618 7.21 15.05 37.23
N ASP A 619 7.69 14.43 36.14
CA ASP A 619 7.17 13.33 35.27
C ASP A 619 5.89 13.52 34.41
N ASP A 620 5.81 13.16 33.11
CA ASP A 620 6.55 12.15 32.30
C ASP A 620 6.91 12.66 30.89
N ASN A 621 8.15 12.46 30.46
CA ASN A 621 8.59 12.48 29.05
C ASN A 621 9.68 11.41 28.87
N ILE A 622 9.44 10.42 28.00
CA ILE A 622 10.41 9.37 27.66
C ILE A 622 11.17 9.79 26.41
N SER A 623 12.46 10.09 26.56
CA SER A 623 13.45 10.23 25.48
C SER A 623 14.41 9.03 25.49
N PHE A 624 14.75 8.56 24.29
CA PHE A 624 15.62 7.42 24.03
C PHE A 624 17.09 7.84 24.13
N GLU A 625 17.79 7.43 25.18
CA GLU A 625 19.26 7.54 25.27
C GLU A 625 19.92 6.17 25.14
N SER A 626 20.85 6.10 24.19
CA SER A 626 21.85 5.04 24.07
C SER A 626 22.85 5.11 25.23
N SER A 627 23.03 4.02 25.99
CA SER A 627 24.30 3.82 26.69
C SER A 627 24.61 2.35 26.97
N ALA A 628 25.91 2.07 26.79
CA ALA A 628 26.61 0.83 27.05
C ALA A 628 27.00 0.71 28.54
N SER A 629 27.17 -0.52 29.01
CA SER A 629 27.42 -0.88 30.41
C SER A 629 28.83 -0.52 30.90
N LYS A 630 28.92 -0.05 32.15
CA LYS A 630 30.17 0.15 32.92
C LYS A 630 30.67 -1.15 33.58
N GLY A 631 31.98 -1.33 33.56
CA GLY A 631 32.75 -2.18 34.47
C GLY A 631 34.22 -1.72 34.49
N ASP A 632 34.60 -1.08 35.60
CA ASP A 632 35.94 -0.76 36.15
C ASP A 632 37.00 0.02 35.36
N ASP A 633 37.04 1.32 35.69
CA ASP A 633 38.18 2.14 36.16
C ASP A 633 39.57 1.91 35.53
N GLN A 634 39.81 2.57 34.40
CA GLN A 634 41.00 3.41 34.19
C GLN A 634 40.72 4.46 33.12
N THR A 635 41.12 5.69 33.43
CA THR A 635 40.88 6.92 32.67
C THR A 635 41.51 6.89 31.27
N GLU A 636 40.68 6.80 30.23
CA GLU A 636 40.92 7.47 28.95
C GLU A 636 39.60 8.09 28.45
N THR A 637 39.64 9.38 28.16
CA THR A 637 38.55 10.14 27.56
C THR A 637 38.28 9.65 26.14
N VAL A 638 37.25 8.83 25.92
CA VAL A 638 36.75 8.54 24.57
C VAL A 638 35.61 9.51 24.27
N GLY A 639 35.91 10.53 23.48
CA GLY A 639 34.92 11.49 22.99
C GLY A 639 34.03 10.87 21.92
N VAL A 640 32.76 11.29 21.91
CA VAL A 640 31.84 11.12 20.78
C VAL A 640 32.50 11.70 19.53
N ALA A 641 32.66 10.89 18.49
CA ALA A 641 33.12 11.37 17.18
C ALA A 641 31.95 12.09 16.49
N SER A 642 32.14 13.36 16.13
CA SER A 642 31.27 14.08 15.19
C SER A 642 31.35 13.44 13.80
N ALA A 643 30.36 13.68 12.93
CA ALA A 643 30.43 13.29 11.52
C ALA A 643 31.74 13.77 10.84
N ASP A 644 32.17 14.98 11.19
CA ASP A 644 33.47 15.54 10.78
C ASP A 644 34.67 14.65 11.20
N ARG A 645 34.61 13.94 12.33
CA ARG A 645 35.69 13.04 12.79
C ARG A 645 35.69 11.68 12.09
N LEU A 646 34.55 11.23 11.56
CA LEU A 646 34.47 10.00 10.76
C LEU A 646 34.91 10.29 9.32
N GLU A 647 34.53 11.45 8.77
CA GLU A 647 35.07 11.95 7.50
C GLU A 647 36.56 12.29 7.62
N GLU A 648 37.04 12.95 8.67
CA GLU A 648 38.48 13.23 8.87
C GLU A 648 39.30 11.95 9.10
N ALA A 649 38.75 10.93 9.78
CA ALA A 649 39.41 9.64 9.92
C ALA A 649 39.37 8.80 8.62
N GLU A 650 38.31 8.91 7.80
CA GLU A 650 38.27 8.33 6.45
C GLU A 650 39.19 9.10 5.48
N GLU A 651 39.29 10.42 5.56
CA GLU A 651 40.19 11.27 4.76
C GLU A 651 41.66 11.09 5.15
N GLU A 652 41.99 10.93 6.43
CA GLU A 652 43.35 10.54 6.86
C GLU A 652 43.71 9.12 6.39
N MET A 653 42.75 8.18 6.33
CA MET A 653 42.96 6.87 5.71
C MET A 653 43.05 6.93 4.17
N LEU A 654 42.40 7.92 3.52
CA LEU A 654 42.50 8.19 2.08
C LEU A 654 43.83 8.90 1.72
N ALA A 655 44.40 9.67 2.65
CA ALA A 655 45.68 10.37 2.48
C ALA A 655 46.91 9.43 2.47
N GLU A 656 46.75 8.19 2.96
CA GLU A 656 47.75 7.11 2.88
C GLU A 656 47.47 6.10 1.73
N GLU A 657 46.61 6.41 0.76
CA GLU A 657 46.33 5.51 -0.37
C GLU A 657 47.49 5.48 -1.38
N GLY A 658 48.55 4.74 -1.00
CA GLY A 658 49.39 4.05 -1.96
C GLY A 658 48.58 3.05 -2.79
N TRP A 659 49.12 2.66 -3.94
CA TRP A 659 48.54 1.70 -4.88
C TRP A 659 48.05 0.42 -4.19
N LEU A 660 46.76 0.35 -3.84
CA LEU A 660 46.14 -0.85 -3.32
C LEU A 660 46.10 -1.92 -4.42
N GLU A 661 46.35 -3.17 -4.06
CA GLU A 661 46.27 -4.28 -5.02
C GLU A 661 44.84 -4.43 -5.56
N PRO A 662 44.63 -4.40 -6.90
CA PRO A 662 43.31 -4.55 -7.49
C PRO A 662 42.67 -5.89 -7.15
N THR A 663 41.37 -5.88 -6.84
CA THR A 663 40.60 -7.12 -6.71
C THR A 663 40.37 -7.70 -8.10
N VAL A 664 40.90 -8.90 -8.35
CA VAL A 664 40.74 -9.61 -9.64
C VAL A 664 39.75 -10.76 -9.49
N LEU A 665 38.63 -10.68 -10.21
CA LEU A 665 37.68 -11.79 -10.31
C LEU A 665 38.04 -12.74 -11.47
N PRO A 666 37.66 -14.03 -11.40
CA PRO A 666 37.75 -14.96 -12.53
C PRO A 666 37.12 -14.39 -13.80
N ALA A 667 37.50 -14.82 -15.01
CA ALA A 667 36.83 -14.34 -16.23
C ALA A 667 35.37 -14.84 -16.30
N GLY A 668 34.43 -13.93 -16.58
CA GLY A 668 33.01 -14.25 -16.80
C GLY A 668 32.63 -14.25 -18.29
N PRO A 669 31.36 -14.53 -18.64
CA PRO A 669 30.88 -14.47 -20.02
C PRO A 669 31.07 -13.08 -20.64
N THR A 670 31.53 -13.02 -21.88
CA THR A 670 31.68 -11.76 -22.63
C THR A 670 31.24 -11.92 -24.08
N LYS A 671 31.00 -10.83 -24.80
CA LYS A 671 30.72 -10.88 -26.26
C LYS A 671 31.84 -11.56 -27.06
N ALA A 672 33.09 -11.44 -26.61
CA ALA A 672 34.25 -12.06 -27.24
C ALA A 672 34.43 -13.54 -26.89
N SER A 673 34.03 -13.92 -25.67
CA SER A 673 34.08 -15.29 -25.15
C SER A 673 32.75 -15.67 -24.51
N PRO A 674 31.72 -16.03 -25.32
CA PRO A 674 30.43 -16.46 -24.79
C PRO A 674 30.54 -17.77 -24.02
N MET A 675 29.76 -17.91 -22.95
CA MET A 675 29.79 -19.08 -22.06
C MET A 675 28.37 -19.50 -21.66
N GLU A 676 28.16 -20.79 -21.41
CA GLU A 676 26.95 -21.28 -20.74
C GLU A 676 27.00 -20.88 -19.27
N ALA A 677 26.11 -19.98 -18.87
CA ALA A 677 26.07 -19.41 -17.52
C ALA A 677 24.64 -19.13 -17.07
N LYS A 678 24.43 -19.05 -15.76
CA LYS A 678 23.16 -18.60 -15.16
C LYS A 678 22.91 -17.12 -15.51
N PRO A 679 21.65 -16.67 -15.54
CA PRO A 679 21.31 -15.24 -15.61
C PRO A 679 22.00 -14.45 -14.49
N ASN A 680 22.33 -13.17 -14.74
CA ASN A 680 22.71 -12.28 -13.64
C ASN A 680 21.53 -12.11 -12.68
N ALA A 681 21.82 -11.86 -11.41
CA ALA A 681 20.79 -11.70 -10.40
C ALA A 681 20.98 -10.53 -9.43
N MET A 682 19.89 -10.15 -8.78
CA MET A 682 19.88 -9.23 -7.63
C MET A 682 19.09 -9.83 -6.46
N VAL A 683 19.44 -9.43 -5.24
CA VAL A 683 18.73 -9.78 -4.01
C VAL A 683 18.17 -8.50 -3.40
N PHE A 684 16.91 -8.52 -2.96
CA PHE A 684 16.28 -7.48 -2.16
C PHE A 684 15.94 -8.04 -0.77
N MET A 685 16.39 -7.35 0.27
CA MET A 685 16.08 -7.65 1.67
C MET A 685 16.18 -6.39 2.50
N HIS A 686 15.35 -6.24 3.53
CA HIS A 686 15.26 -4.97 4.25
C HIS A 686 16.44 -4.71 5.17
N ILE A 687 16.61 -5.55 6.22
CA ILE A 687 17.72 -5.42 7.17
C ILE A 687 19.03 -5.76 6.46
N PRO A 688 20.06 -4.89 6.52
CA PRO A 688 21.32 -5.11 5.83
C PRO A 688 22.14 -6.25 6.42
N LEU A 689 22.99 -6.84 5.58
CA LEU A 689 23.99 -7.82 6.01
C LEU A 689 25.17 -7.13 6.70
N GLN A 690 25.88 -7.83 7.59
CA GLN A 690 27.09 -7.29 8.25
C GLN A 690 28.16 -6.86 7.24
N GLN A 691 28.18 -7.50 6.06
CA GLN A 691 29.06 -7.15 4.95
C GLN A 691 28.78 -5.75 4.38
N ALA A 692 27.67 -5.09 4.72
CA ALA A 692 27.49 -3.69 4.38
C ALA A 692 28.43 -2.75 5.17
N TYR A 693 28.96 -3.18 6.33
CA TYR A 693 29.68 -2.30 7.28
C TYR A 693 31.12 -2.71 7.53
N SER A 694 31.40 -4.02 7.68
CA SER A 694 32.70 -4.51 8.17
C SER A 694 33.74 -5.01 7.14
N PRO A 695 33.45 -5.26 5.84
CA PRO A 695 34.41 -5.96 4.99
C PRO A 695 35.36 -5.03 4.23
N LYS A 696 36.43 -5.63 3.72
CA LYS A 696 37.34 -4.95 2.79
C LYS A 696 36.59 -4.66 1.48
N VAL A 697 36.50 -3.38 1.14
CA VAL A 697 35.95 -2.92 -0.14
C VAL A 697 36.90 -3.31 -1.27
N ASP A 698 36.35 -3.84 -2.35
CA ASP A 698 37.11 -4.20 -3.54
C ASP A 698 37.81 -2.99 -4.16
N VAL A 699 38.93 -3.24 -4.82
CA VAL A 699 39.78 -2.20 -5.41
C VAL A 699 39.78 -2.32 -6.93
N SER A 700 39.58 -1.22 -7.63
CA SER A 700 39.63 -1.13 -9.09
C SER A 700 41.06 -1.36 -9.61
N PRO A 701 41.25 -1.63 -10.91
CA PRO A 701 42.56 -1.64 -11.55
C PRO A 701 43.35 -0.34 -11.39
N SER A 702 42.67 0.79 -11.16
CA SER A 702 43.29 2.09 -10.89
C SER A 702 43.79 2.24 -9.44
N GLY A 703 43.61 1.23 -8.59
CA GLY A 703 43.98 1.27 -7.17
C GLY A 703 42.97 1.98 -6.27
N LYS A 704 41.77 2.32 -6.76
CA LYS A 704 40.73 3.01 -5.98
C LYS A 704 39.71 2.02 -5.42
N ARG A 705 39.23 2.27 -4.21
CA ARG A 705 38.12 1.48 -3.64
C ARG A 705 36.83 1.68 -4.43
N LEU A 706 36.11 0.59 -4.66
CA LEU A 706 34.84 0.54 -5.38
C LEU A 706 33.68 0.88 -4.44
N ARG A 707 33.49 2.17 -4.17
CA ARG A 707 32.41 2.75 -3.37
C ARG A 707 31.88 4.03 -4.01
N ILE A 708 30.58 4.27 -3.89
CA ILE A 708 29.89 5.51 -4.32
C ILE A 708 28.84 5.87 -3.28
N GLY A 709 28.49 7.16 -3.19
CA GLY A 709 27.46 7.66 -2.27
C GLY A 709 27.91 7.80 -0.83
N GLU A 710 26.95 8.22 0.01
CA GLU A 710 27.20 8.71 1.37
C GLU A 710 26.51 7.82 2.40
N ARG A 711 27.09 7.78 3.61
CA ARG A 711 26.55 7.06 4.76
C ARG A 711 26.66 7.93 5.99
N LEU A 712 25.51 8.29 6.56
CA LEU A 712 25.43 9.14 7.75
C LEU A 712 24.90 8.39 8.99
N GLU A 713 24.47 7.14 8.82
CA GLU A 713 24.06 6.25 9.92
C GLU A 713 25.16 5.25 10.30
N GLY A 714 25.06 4.74 11.53
CA GLY A 714 25.86 3.63 12.02
C GLY A 714 25.46 2.27 11.46
N ASP A 715 25.94 1.22 12.10
CA ASP A 715 25.66 -0.17 11.73
C ASP A 715 24.18 -0.54 12.03
N GLY A 716 23.41 -0.72 10.96
CA GLY A 716 22.01 -1.17 10.98
C GLY A 716 21.87 -2.68 10.73
N ALA A 717 22.95 -3.45 10.65
CA ALA A 717 22.86 -4.89 10.44
C ALA A 717 22.43 -5.64 11.72
N SER A 718 21.94 -6.86 11.55
CA SER A 718 21.78 -7.78 12.68
C SER A 718 23.13 -8.07 13.33
N LYS A 719 23.14 -8.15 14.67
CA LYS A 719 24.31 -8.59 15.44
C LYS A 719 24.65 -10.07 15.21
N THR A 720 23.72 -10.83 14.63
CA THR A 720 23.94 -12.24 14.30
C THR A 720 24.16 -12.39 12.80
N ASP A 721 25.30 -12.94 12.39
CA ASP A 721 25.54 -13.35 11.01
C ASP A 721 25.11 -14.80 10.83
N SER A 722 24.17 -15.03 9.91
CA SER A 722 23.73 -16.38 9.55
C SER A 722 24.64 -17.10 8.57
N GLY A 723 25.63 -16.39 8.02
CA GLY A 723 26.51 -16.88 6.97
C GLY A 723 25.86 -16.86 5.58
N PHE A 724 24.75 -16.12 5.40
CA PHE A 724 24.09 -16.00 4.08
C PHE A 724 25.03 -15.46 3.00
N TRP A 725 25.96 -14.56 3.36
CA TRP A 725 26.96 -14.05 2.41
C TRP A 725 27.81 -15.17 1.83
N GLN A 726 28.44 -15.99 2.67
CA GLN A 726 29.34 -17.06 2.22
C GLN A 726 28.56 -18.25 1.65
N GLN A 727 27.49 -18.67 2.31
CA GLN A 727 26.77 -19.90 1.99
C GLN A 727 25.70 -19.72 0.91
N GLY A 728 25.15 -18.51 0.77
CA GLY A 728 24.17 -18.15 -0.25
C GLY A 728 24.84 -17.41 -1.40
N VAL A 729 25.22 -16.15 -1.18
CA VAL A 729 25.66 -15.23 -2.23
C VAL A 729 26.93 -15.72 -2.94
N LEU A 730 27.99 -16.02 -2.19
CA LEU A 730 29.28 -16.41 -2.77
C LEU A 730 29.34 -17.87 -3.21
N ALA A 731 28.60 -18.77 -2.54
CA ALA A 731 28.52 -20.18 -2.94
C ALA A 731 27.76 -20.39 -4.26
N GLN A 732 26.94 -19.41 -4.67
CA GLN A 732 26.19 -19.44 -5.93
C GLN A 732 26.85 -18.56 -7.00
N GLY A 733 27.87 -19.10 -7.68
CA GLY A 733 28.48 -18.53 -8.88
C GLY A 733 27.65 -18.64 -10.16
N GLU A 734 28.05 -17.90 -11.19
CA GLU A 734 27.37 -17.84 -12.50
C GLU A 734 27.65 -19.06 -13.38
N LEU A 735 28.76 -19.77 -13.15
CA LEU A 735 29.13 -20.95 -13.92
C LEU A 735 28.73 -22.24 -13.17
N PRO A 736 28.07 -23.19 -13.84
CA PRO A 736 27.82 -24.50 -13.26
C PRO A 736 29.16 -25.17 -12.91
N ALA A 737 29.20 -25.89 -11.78
CA ALA A 737 30.35 -26.72 -11.47
C ALA A 737 30.54 -27.80 -12.56
N PRO A 738 31.78 -28.20 -12.88
CA PRO A 738 32.03 -29.35 -13.75
C PRO A 738 31.36 -30.59 -13.15
N ARG A 739 30.43 -31.24 -13.87
CA ARG A 739 29.80 -32.49 -13.40
C ARG A 739 30.77 -33.66 -13.54
N GLY A 740 30.92 -34.43 -12.47
CA GLY A 740 31.55 -35.75 -12.52
C GLY A 740 30.59 -36.80 -13.08
N GLU A 741 31.11 -37.90 -13.62
CA GLU A 741 30.31 -39.03 -14.06
C GLU A 741 29.68 -39.71 -12.81
N GLY A 742 28.40 -39.41 -12.53
CA GLY A 742 27.67 -39.95 -11.37
C GLY A 742 26.76 -38.96 -10.63
N ASP A 743 26.82 -37.65 -10.94
CA ASP A 743 26.01 -36.64 -10.24
C ASP A 743 24.53 -36.73 -10.66
N ALA A 744 23.65 -37.02 -9.69
CA ALA A 744 22.21 -37.18 -9.90
C ALA A 744 21.49 -35.84 -10.24
N PRO A 745 20.32 -35.88 -10.91
CA PRO A 745 19.53 -34.67 -11.22
C PRO A 745 18.93 -33.98 -9.98
N VAL A 746 18.62 -32.69 -10.15
CA VAL A 746 18.32 -31.62 -9.17
C VAL A 746 16.97 -31.75 -8.43
N ASP A 747 16.45 -32.97 -8.22
CA ASP A 747 15.11 -33.18 -7.66
C ASP A 747 15.09 -33.74 -6.22
N ALA A 748 16.24 -33.81 -5.54
CA ALA A 748 16.32 -34.23 -4.14
C ALA A 748 16.38 -33.01 -3.20
N PHE A 749 15.55 -33.05 -2.15
CA PHE A 749 15.67 -32.19 -0.97
C PHE A 749 17.14 -32.14 -0.50
N TRP A 750 17.70 -30.93 -0.41
CA TRP A 750 19.09 -30.73 -0.02
C TRP A 750 19.26 -31.06 1.47
N ASP A 751 19.87 -32.20 1.76
CA ASP A 751 20.15 -32.73 3.10
C ASP A 751 21.50 -32.28 3.68
N GLY A 752 22.23 -31.43 2.95
CA GLY A 752 23.58 -31.00 3.30
C GLY A 752 24.66 -31.45 2.33
N GLU A 753 24.41 -32.40 1.41
CA GLU A 753 25.50 -33.02 0.64
C GLU A 753 25.42 -32.88 -0.89
N ALA A 754 24.31 -32.49 -1.52
CA ALA A 754 24.23 -32.47 -2.99
C ALA A 754 23.47 -31.27 -3.61
N ALA A 755 24.22 -30.21 -3.89
CA ALA A 755 24.06 -29.37 -5.08
C ALA A 755 25.47 -28.87 -5.39
N THR A 756 26.11 -29.36 -6.45
CA THR A 756 27.52 -29.07 -6.72
C THR A 756 27.71 -27.54 -6.71
N PRO A 757 28.53 -26.98 -5.80
CA PRO A 757 28.69 -25.53 -5.72
C PRO A 757 29.09 -24.99 -7.08
N THR A 758 28.33 -24.03 -7.59
CA THR A 758 28.71 -23.28 -8.80
C THR A 758 30.03 -22.56 -8.56
N THR A 759 30.83 -22.38 -9.61
CA THR A 759 32.16 -21.77 -9.51
C THR A 759 32.22 -20.45 -10.29
N GLY A 760 33.33 -19.71 -10.14
CA GLY A 760 33.55 -18.46 -10.85
C GLY A 760 33.00 -17.26 -10.10
N ARG A 761 32.53 -16.24 -10.85
CA ARG A 761 31.97 -15.02 -10.25
C ARG A 761 30.61 -15.31 -9.61
N PRO A 762 30.22 -14.64 -8.52
CA PRO A 762 28.87 -14.73 -7.97
C PRO A 762 27.78 -14.48 -9.03
N GLU A 763 26.68 -15.26 -9.02
CA GLU A 763 25.49 -15.02 -9.85
C GLU A 763 24.83 -13.69 -9.47
N VAL A 764 24.70 -13.46 -8.16
CA VAL A 764 24.18 -12.23 -7.58
C VAL A 764 25.21 -11.13 -7.80
N LYS A 765 24.77 -10.04 -8.42
CA LYS A 765 25.59 -8.87 -8.72
C LYS A 765 25.32 -7.71 -7.77
N VAL A 766 24.10 -7.63 -7.24
CA VAL A 766 23.70 -6.59 -6.28
C VAL A 766 22.86 -7.20 -5.16
N VAL A 767 23.13 -6.83 -3.92
CA VAL A 767 22.25 -6.97 -2.76
C VAL A 767 21.76 -5.57 -2.38
N ALA A 768 20.46 -5.35 -2.48
CA ALA A 768 19.80 -4.07 -2.25
C ALA A 768 19.04 -4.09 -0.92
N HIS A 769 19.24 -3.03 -0.13
CA HIS A 769 18.72 -2.88 1.24
C HIS A 769 17.87 -1.61 1.41
N GLY A 770 16.92 -1.68 2.35
CA GLY A 770 16.25 -0.50 2.94
C GLY A 770 16.87 -0.17 4.29
N HIS A 771 16.04 0.11 5.30
CA HIS A 771 16.34 0.16 6.74
C HIS A 771 17.13 1.40 7.21
N CYS A 772 18.11 1.80 6.41
CA CYS A 772 18.99 2.94 6.68
C CYS A 772 18.54 4.14 5.84
N HIS A 773 17.95 5.15 6.49
CA HIS A 773 17.20 6.23 5.85
C HIS A 773 18.12 7.33 5.29
N ILE A 774 19.22 7.64 5.97
CA ILE A 774 20.23 8.63 5.55
C ILE A 774 21.53 7.96 5.07
N THR A 775 21.38 6.76 4.51
CA THR A 775 22.45 6.00 3.87
C THR A 775 22.07 5.70 2.42
N SER A 776 22.92 6.14 1.48
CA SER A 776 22.74 5.92 0.04
C SER A 776 23.97 5.29 -0.62
N ASP A 777 24.93 4.81 0.16
CA ASP A 777 26.15 4.27 -0.39
C ASP A 777 25.94 2.93 -1.08
N CYS A 778 26.72 2.69 -2.13
CA CYS A 778 26.93 1.39 -2.74
C CYS A 778 28.42 1.07 -2.64
N ARG A 779 28.75 -0.15 -2.20
CA ARG A 779 30.13 -0.63 -2.13
C ARG A 779 30.23 -2.05 -2.65
N ARG A 780 31.37 -2.38 -3.25
CA ARG A 780 31.61 -3.73 -3.75
C ARG A 780 32.46 -4.53 -2.77
N VAL A 781 32.01 -5.76 -2.48
CA VAL A 781 32.65 -6.70 -1.58
C VAL A 781 32.63 -8.07 -2.26
N ASP A 782 33.79 -8.74 -2.34
CA ASP A 782 33.92 -10.09 -2.93
C ASP A 782 33.26 -10.22 -4.32
N GLY A 783 33.32 -9.15 -5.12
CA GLY A 783 32.74 -9.11 -6.45
C GLY A 783 31.26 -8.71 -6.54
N VAL A 784 30.56 -8.50 -5.41
CA VAL A 784 29.11 -8.20 -5.33
C VAL A 784 28.89 -6.80 -4.77
N TRP A 785 27.97 -6.05 -5.36
CA TRP A 785 27.59 -4.72 -4.89
C TRP A 785 26.56 -4.80 -3.76
N ILE A 786 26.79 -4.08 -2.67
CA ILE A 786 25.83 -3.89 -1.58
C ILE A 786 25.39 -2.44 -1.63
N CYS A 787 24.08 -2.19 -1.77
CA CYS A 787 23.51 -0.88 -2.05
C CYS A 787 22.33 -0.58 -1.13
N PHE A 788 22.27 0.65 -0.60
CA PHE A 788 21.12 1.14 0.17
C PHE A 788 20.17 1.98 -0.68
N GLY A 789 18.86 1.82 -0.46
CA GLY A 789 17.82 2.59 -1.14
C GLY A 789 17.72 4.04 -0.68
N ALA A 790 18.10 4.31 0.58
CA ALA A 790 17.79 5.51 1.35
C ALA A 790 16.29 5.71 1.63
N GLY A 791 15.97 6.58 2.60
CA GLY A 791 14.60 6.85 3.04
C GLY A 791 13.86 7.74 2.04
N ALA A 792 12.73 7.24 1.54
CA ALA A 792 11.98 7.90 0.47
C ALA A 792 10.97 8.94 0.96
N THR A 793 10.64 8.98 2.25
CA THR A 793 9.48 9.76 2.75
C THR A 793 9.83 10.71 3.88
N TYR A 794 8.95 11.66 4.14
CA TYR A 794 9.06 12.61 5.25
C TYR A 794 8.41 12.12 6.53
N SER A 795 7.71 10.98 6.46
CA SER A 795 7.18 10.29 7.62
C SER A 795 8.27 9.48 8.32
N GLY A 796 9.26 8.91 7.61
CA GLY A 796 10.43 8.30 8.25
C GLY A 796 11.40 9.33 8.85
N TYR A 797 12.23 8.94 9.80
CA TYR A 797 13.32 9.80 10.26
C TYR A 797 14.29 10.13 9.11
N GLY A 798 15.03 11.22 9.20
CA GLY A 798 15.91 11.71 8.15
C GLY A 798 16.94 12.71 8.64
N ASN A 799 17.41 13.56 7.73
CA ASN A 799 18.32 14.65 8.03
C ASN A 799 18.10 15.77 7.00
N SER A 800 18.00 17.03 7.45
CA SER A 800 17.73 18.17 6.57
C SER A 800 18.86 18.47 5.57
N THR A 801 20.08 17.96 5.80
CA THR A 801 21.18 18.05 4.84
C THR A 801 21.26 16.83 3.91
N PHE A 802 20.43 15.81 4.15
CA PHE A 802 20.35 14.61 3.32
C PHE A 802 18.97 14.54 2.68
N THR A 803 18.86 15.02 1.43
CA THR A 803 17.58 15.00 0.74
C THR A 803 17.00 13.58 0.61
N ARG A 804 15.68 13.44 0.82
CA ARG A 804 14.91 12.24 0.48
C ARG A 804 15.17 11.84 -0.97
N ARG A 805 15.34 10.54 -1.19
CA ARG A 805 15.73 10.02 -2.49
C ARG A 805 15.27 8.58 -2.68
N MET A 806 15.14 8.17 -3.93
CA MET A 806 14.82 6.79 -4.31
C MET A 806 15.88 6.27 -5.27
N ARG A 807 16.24 5.00 -5.16
CA ARG A 807 17.25 4.39 -6.03
C ARG A 807 16.62 3.81 -7.28
N VAL A 808 17.25 4.06 -8.41
CA VAL A 808 16.91 3.45 -9.69
C VAL A 808 17.99 2.46 -10.10
N TYR A 809 17.57 1.33 -10.66
CA TYR A 809 18.42 0.40 -11.37
C TYR A 809 17.98 0.32 -12.83
N GLN A 810 18.87 0.67 -13.74
CA GLN A 810 18.69 0.48 -15.17
C GLN A 810 19.47 -0.76 -15.61
N LEU A 811 18.72 -1.79 -15.99
CA LEU A 811 19.26 -2.97 -16.64
C LEU A 811 19.30 -2.70 -18.14
N SER A 812 20.43 -2.99 -18.77
CA SER A 812 20.65 -2.88 -20.21
C SER A 812 21.46 -4.07 -20.72
N ASP A 813 21.59 -4.20 -22.03
CA ASP A 813 22.19 -5.38 -22.67
C ASP A 813 21.58 -6.69 -22.18
N PHE A 814 20.24 -6.70 -22.01
CA PHE A 814 19.48 -7.86 -21.54
C PHE A 814 19.91 -8.38 -20.15
N GLY A 815 20.37 -7.47 -19.28
CA GLY A 815 20.77 -7.79 -17.91
C GLY A 815 22.28 -8.00 -17.72
N GLU A 816 23.08 -7.85 -18.78
CA GLU A 816 24.55 -7.89 -18.69
C GLU A 816 25.15 -6.60 -18.11
N ARG A 817 24.41 -5.48 -18.21
CA ARG A 817 24.82 -4.19 -17.66
C ARG A 817 23.82 -3.72 -16.62
N ILE A 818 24.34 -3.35 -15.44
CA ILE A 818 23.57 -2.81 -14.31
C ILE A 818 24.10 -1.41 -14.01
N GLU A 819 23.24 -0.43 -14.17
CA GLU A 819 23.50 0.98 -13.88
C GLU A 819 22.58 1.46 -12.76
N THR A 820 23.04 2.34 -11.89
CA THR A 820 22.26 2.88 -10.79
C THR A 820 22.49 4.38 -10.61
N TRP A 821 21.48 5.06 -10.09
CA TRP A 821 21.53 6.42 -9.54
C TRP A 821 20.45 6.55 -8.47
N GLN A 822 20.46 7.62 -7.70
CA GLN A 822 19.29 8.02 -6.92
C GLN A 822 18.66 9.28 -7.51
N LEU A 823 17.34 9.34 -7.48
CA LEU A 823 16.56 10.54 -7.77
C LEU A 823 16.20 11.21 -6.45
N THR A 824 16.63 12.45 -6.25
CA THR A 824 16.29 13.26 -5.06
C THR A 824 14.94 13.95 -5.20
N ASP A 825 14.38 14.39 -4.09
CA ASP A 825 13.12 15.12 -4.06
C ASP A 825 13.14 16.50 -4.76
N GLU A 826 14.33 17.03 -5.09
CA GLU A 826 14.52 18.16 -6.01
C GLU A 826 14.69 17.75 -7.48
N LYS A 827 14.42 16.48 -7.80
CA LYS A 827 14.52 15.87 -9.13
C LYS A 827 15.95 15.76 -9.66
N GLU A 828 16.95 15.80 -8.79
CA GLU A 828 18.35 15.64 -9.20
C GLU A 828 18.74 14.16 -9.25
N ARG A 829 19.59 13.81 -10.22
CA ARG A 829 20.20 12.47 -10.31
C ARG A 829 21.58 12.51 -9.67
N VAL A 830 21.74 11.77 -8.58
CA VAL A 830 22.98 11.71 -7.80
C VAL A 830 23.55 10.29 -7.75
N ASN A 831 24.84 10.19 -7.38
CA ASN A 831 25.65 8.96 -7.30
C ASN A 831 25.45 8.00 -8.48
N HIS A 832 25.40 8.56 -9.69
CA HIS A 832 25.29 7.79 -10.91
C HIS A 832 26.53 6.91 -11.11
N ALA A 833 26.32 5.61 -11.32
CA ALA A 833 27.39 4.67 -11.60
C ALA A 833 26.91 3.46 -12.38
N VAL A 834 27.81 2.92 -13.19
CA VAL A 834 27.66 1.61 -13.82
C VAL A 834 28.34 0.59 -12.93
N LEU A 835 27.54 -0.27 -12.30
CA LEU A 835 28.03 -1.25 -11.33
C LEU A 835 28.61 -2.48 -12.02
N VAL A 836 27.95 -2.98 -13.06
CA VAL A 836 28.32 -4.21 -13.77
C VAL A 836 28.20 -3.99 -15.28
N GLY A 837 29.10 -4.61 -16.05
CA GLY A 837 29.11 -4.58 -17.51
C GLY A 837 30.13 -3.60 -18.11
N ASP A 838 30.07 -3.41 -19.42
CA ASP A 838 30.94 -2.47 -20.13
C ASP A 838 30.81 -1.06 -19.55
N GLY A 839 31.92 -0.33 -19.37
CA GLY A 839 31.92 1.02 -18.80
C GLY A 839 31.65 1.08 -17.30
N SER A 840 31.69 -0.05 -16.59
CA SER A 840 31.59 -0.08 -15.13
C SER A 840 32.71 0.71 -14.47
N ILE A 841 32.46 1.17 -13.25
CA ILE A 841 33.49 1.81 -12.41
C ILE A 841 34.65 0.85 -12.06
N GLU A 842 34.52 -0.44 -12.37
CA GLU A 842 35.62 -1.41 -12.32
C GLU A 842 36.60 -1.28 -13.49
N GLN A 843 36.16 -0.73 -14.63
CA GLN A 843 36.99 -0.57 -15.84
C GLN A 843 37.66 0.82 -15.93
N GLN A 844 37.20 1.76 -15.09
CA GLN A 844 37.71 3.13 -14.98
C GLN A 844 38.85 3.17 -13.95
#